data_AF-A0A661E7Y3-F1
#
_entry.id   AF-A0A661E7Y3-F1
#
_cell.length_a   1.000
_cell.length_b   1.000
_cell.length_c   1.000
_cell.angle_alpha   90.00
_cell.angle_beta   90.00
_cell.angle_gamma   90.00
#
_symmetry.space_group_name_H-M   'P 1'
#
loop_
_entity.id
_entity.type
_entity.pdbx_description
1 polymer ?
#
loop_
_entity_poly.entity_id
_entity_poly.type
_entity_poly.pdbx_seq_one_letter_code
_entity_poly.pdbx_strand_id
1 'polypeptide(L)'
;MDEDGDIIPEDMANPTAFNPGAEIIMRDLASPSAREASLTAQLFAADESYDVKDLEVSSDGRTLIFALRAPELEDVDEDEQPTWNIWQYSLDDSEIKRVISSDLIAEQGDDFAPAFLPDGSIVFSSTRQRTNKSTLLDEGKPQFSGLEENRRTEAAVLHLMDEEGNNIRQITFNQSHDLDPYVMSDGKIVFSRWDNMGNNSGFNLYRVNPDGSQMEILYGNHSHNTGTNQNFIEYSRPQEMPDGQLLTMTRARQSFTFSGDLTKIDIANFTENTQLVFNGAPGNLEAQQSLTADDVSNDESEISLGGYYNSAFPLWDGTDRLLVSWSLCRLSELDQNMVETVVACTEENLANPDVVAAPPLFGVWMMDLQNQTILPIVNTQTGEDIDGNPQEGYMYTEVVAMQPRTLPTYIPDASDLDQDLIDENVGSLHIRSVYDFDGIDLSLSGIEVTSDPFLTTAAERPARFLRIVKAVSIPDDDLVMLNGSAFGRSSGQLMREIIGYVPIEPDGTVKFKVPANIAFAVSVVDNMGRRITGRHQNWLQVTPGEQLQCNGCHTSDSELPHGRKDAVIASINLGAPVTGLPFPNTSTDLFADADESMAETYSRINGIRTPTVDIQFIDEWTDEAVRPKDASFDYSYSDLESAIPVAIPCIDNWNANCRITINYPDVIQPIWDVDRRVFDTDGFTLLADHSCSSCHSPQDEVGLARIPAAQLDLSATTSTDNPDHLTSYRELLFNDAEQEINNTILVDRLIPLLDNNGDPVYEVDDEGELILDALGNPIPVMVNVAVSPALRVTGALASPRLFDLLQPAGTHFGWLSGAEIKLIAEWLDIGAQYYNNPFDVPQN
;
A
#
# COMPACT_ATOMS: atom_id res chain seq x y z
N MET A 1 -9.47 -11.90 -26.10
CA MET A 1 -9.02 -11.02 -27.19
C MET A 1 -9.94 -9.81 -27.21
N ASP A 2 -9.46 -8.65 -27.65
CA ASP A 2 -10.30 -7.47 -27.85
C ASP A 2 -11.05 -7.52 -29.20
N GLU A 3 -11.79 -6.46 -29.53
CA GLU A 3 -12.57 -6.35 -30.77
C GLU A 3 -11.71 -6.38 -32.06
N ASP A 4 -10.43 -6.01 -31.95
CA ASP A 4 -9.47 -6.01 -33.05
C ASP A 4 -8.74 -7.36 -33.19
N GLY A 5 -8.98 -8.29 -32.25
CA GLY A 5 -8.39 -9.62 -32.23
C GLY A 5 -7.04 -9.70 -31.50
N ASP A 6 -6.65 -8.64 -30.79
CA ASP A 6 -5.42 -8.61 -30.00
C ASP A 6 -5.61 -9.34 -28.66
N ILE A 7 -4.53 -9.98 -28.17
CA ILE A 7 -4.56 -10.69 -26.88
C ILE A 7 -4.58 -9.65 -25.74
N ILE A 8 -5.59 -9.76 -24.88
CA ILE A 8 -5.65 -9.00 -23.62
C ILE A 8 -4.75 -9.73 -22.62
N PRO A 9 -3.73 -9.07 -22.04
CA PRO A 9 -2.85 -9.71 -21.07
C PRO A 9 -3.60 -9.98 -19.76
N GLU A 10 -3.21 -11.04 -19.06
CA GLU A 10 -3.62 -11.24 -17.67
C GLU A 10 -2.83 -10.29 -16.78
N ASP A 11 -3.53 -9.48 -16.00
CA ASP A 11 -2.96 -8.45 -15.12
C ASP A 11 -3.40 -8.67 -13.67
N MET A 12 -2.43 -8.92 -12.78
CA MET A 12 -2.70 -9.07 -11.35
C MET A 12 -3.28 -7.80 -10.70
N ALA A 13 -3.05 -6.62 -11.30
CA ALA A 13 -3.61 -5.36 -10.85
C ALA A 13 -5.06 -5.12 -11.34
N ASN A 14 -5.62 -6.03 -12.13
CA ASN A 14 -7.02 -5.99 -12.55
C ASN A 14 -7.74 -7.33 -12.26
N PRO A 15 -7.96 -7.67 -10.99
CA PRO A 15 -8.46 -8.99 -10.59
C PRO A 15 -9.94 -9.24 -10.94
N THR A 16 -10.69 -8.21 -11.32
CA THR A 16 -12.11 -8.27 -11.70
C THR A 16 -12.32 -8.36 -13.22
N ALA A 17 -11.23 -8.40 -14.01
CA ALA A 17 -11.30 -8.51 -15.46
C ALA A 17 -12.22 -9.66 -15.92
N PHE A 18 -13.14 -9.35 -16.84
CA PHE A 18 -14.10 -10.31 -17.40
C PHE A 18 -13.64 -10.79 -18.78
N ASN A 19 -13.43 -12.10 -18.91
CA ASN A 19 -13.00 -12.76 -20.14
C ASN A 19 -14.05 -13.83 -20.56
N PRO A 20 -15.18 -13.41 -21.15
CA PRO A 20 -16.30 -14.31 -21.42
C PRO A 20 -15.91 -15.47 -22.36
N GLY A 21 -16.44 -16.66 -22.08
CA GLY A 21 -16.20 -17.89 -22.86
C GLY A 21 -15.58 -19.04 -22.07
N ALA A 22 -15.47 -18.92 -20.74
CA ALA A 22 -14.94 -19.98 -19.89
C ALA A 22 -16.00 -21.02 -19.49
N GLU A 23 -15.54 -22.23 -19.18
CA GLU A 23 -16.40 -23.35 -18.78
C GLU A 23 -15.66 -24.29 -17.82
N ILE A 24 -16.35 -24.86 -16.84
CA ILE A 24 -15.78 -25.92 -15.99
C ILE A 24 -16.08 -27.29 -16.59
N ILE A 25 -15.01 -28.02 -16.93
CA ILE A 25 -15.08 -29.41 -17.39
C ILE A 25 -14.65 -30.36 -16.27
N MET A 26 -15.53 -31.32 -15.96
CA MET A 26 -15.24 -32.42 -15.05
C MET A 26 -14.83 -33.67 -15.83
N ARG A 27 -13.79 -34.35 -15.32
CA ARG A 27 -13.35 -35.67 -15.79
C ARG A 27 -13.38 -36.68 -14.65
N ASP A 28 -13.80 -37.92 -14.95
CA ASP A 28 -13.86 -39.00 -13.97
C ASP A 28 -12.49 -39.59 -13.60
N LEU A 29 -11.48 -39.38 -14.46
CA LEU A 29 -10.12 -39.87 -14.30
C LEU A 29 -9.10 -38.86 -14.84
N ALA A 30 -7.92 -38.81 -14.22
CA ALA A 30 -6.74 -38.15 -14.76
C ALA A 30 -6.09 -39.02 -15.86
N SER A 31 -6.80 -39.22 -16.97
CA SER A 31 -6.36 -40.03 -18.12
C SER A 31 -6.81 -39.41 -19.44
N PRO A 32 -6.04 -39.54 -20.54
CA PRO A 32 -6.47 -39.16 -21.90
C PRO A 32 -7.81 -39.79 -22.35
N SER A 33 -8.14 -40.96 -21.81
CA SER A 33 -9.38 -41.68 -22.17
C SER A 33 -10.59 -41.32 -21.30
N ALA A 34 -10.45 -40.41 -20.34
CA ALA A 34 -11.52 -40.06 -19.42
C ALA A 34 -12.67 -39.34 -20.12
N ARG A 35 -13.87 -39.49 -19.56
CA ARG A 35 -15.06 -38.83 -20.12
C ARG A 35 -15.16 -37.41 -19.57
N GLU A 36 -15.46 -36.47 -20.46
CA GLU A 36 -15.74 -35.09 -20.09
C GLU A 36 -17.24 -34.85 -19.92
N ALA A 37 -17.55 -34.00 -18.94
CA ALA A 37 -18.86 -33.40 -18.78
C ALA A 37 -18.65 -31.94 -18.35
N SER A 38 -19.30 -31.03 -19.05
CA SER A 38 -19.40 -29.66 -18.57
C SER A 38 -20.30 -29.58 -17.34
N LEU A 39 -19.83 -28.86 -16.34
CA LEU A 39 -20.61 -28.51 -15.15
C LEU A 39 -21.47 -27.25 -15.43
N THR A 40 -20.92 -26.25 -16.13
CA THR A 40 -21.53 -24.92 -16.22
C THR A 40 -22.31 -24.65 -17.50
N ALA A 41 -22.21 -25.51 -18.54
CA ALA A 41 -22.87 -25.37 -19.85
C ALA A 41 -24.37 -25.04 -19.80
N GLN A 42 -25.05 -25.49 -18.75
CA GLN A 42 -26.51 -25.41 -18.63
C GLN A 42 -26.98 -24.29 -17.69
N LEU A 43 -26.07 -23.46 -17.18
CA LEU A 43 -26.42 -22.35 -16.29
C LEU A 43 -27.07 -21.18 -17.04
N PHE A 44 -26.62 -20.93 -18.27
CA PHE A 44 -27.08 -19.82 -19.13
C PHE A 44 -27.55 -20.33 -20.50
N ALA A 45 -28.12 -19.45 -21.32
CA ALA A 45 -28.48 -19.81 -22.69
C ALA A 45 -27.23 -20.09 -23.53
N ALA A 46 -27.35 -20.94 -24.56
CA ALA A 46 -26.20 -21.41 -25.33
C ALA A 46 -25.51 -20.31 -26.18
N ASP A 47 -26.18 -19.19 -26.38
CA ASP A 47 -25.70 -17.99 -27.08
C ASP A 47 -25.19 -16.90 -26.12
N GLU A 48 -25.28 -17.11 -24.81
CA GLU A 48 -24.78 -16.20 -23.78
C GLU A 48 -23.39 -16.67 -23.29
N SER A 49 -22.43 -15.75 -23.23
CA SER A 49 -21.08 -16.03 -22.76
C SER A 49 -20.89 -15.54 -21.33
N TYR A 50 -20.38 -16.41 -20.47
CA TYR A 50 -20.06 -16.15 -19.07
C TYR A 50 -18.58 -16.45 -18.81
N ASP A 51 -18.09 -16.10 -17.63
CA ASP A 51 -16.69 -16.34 -17.25
C ASP A 51 -16.60 -17.03 -15.88
N VAL A 52 -15.56 -17.84 -15.69
CA VAL A 52 -15.34 -18.72 -14.53
C VAL A 52 -13.85 -18.82 -14.21
N LYS A 53 -13.50 -18.63 -12.93
CA LYS A 53 -12.11 -18.69 -12.45
C LYS A 53 -12.02 -19.08 -10.97
N ASP A 54 -10.78 -19.23 -10.50
CA ASP A 54 -10.40 -19.45 -9.10
C ASP A 54 -11.07 -20.68 -8.45
N LEU A 55 -10.80 -21.87 -9.00
CA LEU A 55 -11.34 -23.14 -8.52
C LEU A 55 -10.64 -23.60 -7.22
N GLU A 56 -11.41 -23.97 -6.19
CA GLU A 56 -10.89 -24.56 -4.96
C GLU A 56 -11.75 -25.75 -4.49
N VAL A 57 -11.09 -26.76 -3.91
CA VAL A 57 -11.73 -28.01 -3.50
C VAL A 57 -11.72 -28.13 -1.97
N SER A 58 -12.89 -28.43 -1.42
CA SER A 58 -13.08 -28.78 -0.01
C SER A 58 -12.15 -29.92 0.46
N SER A 59 -11.80 -29.92 1.74
CA SER A 59 -10.84 -30.89 2.28
C SER A 59 -11.29 -32.36 2.16
N ASP A 60 -12.59 -32.64 2.07
CA ASP A 60 -13.08 -34.01 1.86
C ASP A 60 -13.12 -34.43 0.37
N GLY A 61 -12.82 -33.50 -0.54
CA GLY A 61 -12.81 -33.71 -1.97
C GLY A 61 -14.21 -33.80 -2.59
N ARG A 62 -15.28 -33.39 -1.89
CA ARG A 62 -16.68 -33.59 -2.36
C ARG A 62 -17.34 -32.34 -2.91
N THR A 63 -16.85 -31.18 -2.51
CA THR A 63 -17.37 -29.87 -2.94
C THR A 63 -16.28 -29.07 -3.65
N LEU A 64 -16.65 -28.49 -4.80
CA LEU A 64 -15.87 -27.51 -5.56
C LEU A 64 -16.51 -26.14 -5.35
N ILE A 65 -15.71 -25.11 -5.09
CA ILE A 65 -16.11 -23.70 -5.09
C ILE A 65 -15.31 -22.93 -6.13
N PHE A 66 -15.90 -21.89 -6.69
CA PHE A 66 -15.29 -21.09 -7.76
C PHE A 66 -15.99 -19.73 -7.89
N ALA A 67 -15.35 -18.81 -8.60
CA ALA A 67 -15.94 -17.54 -9.00
C ALA A 67 -16.56 -17.67 -10.39
N LEU A 68 -17.77 -17.15 -10.59
CA LEU A 68 -18.43 -17.07 -11.89
C LEU A 68 -19.11 -15.72 -12.04
N ARG A 69 -18.90 -15.08 -13.19
CA ARG A 69 -19.61 -13.86 -13.59
C ARG A 69 -20.60 -14.19 -14.70
N ALA A 70 -21.85 -13.76 -14.50
CA ALA A 70 -22.92 -13.98 -15.46
C ALA A 70 -22.69 -13.19 -16.77
N PRO A 71 -23.38 -13.54 -17.87
CA PRO A 71 -23.29 -12.83 -19.14
C PRO A 71 -23.62 -11.34 -19.01
N GLU A 72 -22.95 -10.53 -19.83
CA GLU A 72 -23.25 -9.09 -19.90
C GLU A 72 -24.70 -8.84 -20.31
N LEU A 73 -25.27 -7.80 -19.72
CA LEU A 73 -26.61 -7.33 -20.05
C LEU A 73 -26.51 -6.29 -21.17
N GLU A 74 -27.36 -6.43 -22.18
CA GLU A 74 -27.49 -5.44 -23.25
C GLU A 74 -28.13 -4.15 -22.73
N ASP A 75 -27.64 -3.00 -23.20
CA ASP A 75 -28.21 -1.67 -22.96
C ASP A 75 -28.33 -1.26 -21.47
N VAL A 76 -27.40 -1.69 -20.61
CA VAL A 76 -27.28 -1.23 -19.21
C VAL A 76 -25.94 -0.54 -18.97
N ASP A 77 -25.89 0.31 -17.94
CA ASP A 77 -24.67 1.00 -17.52
C ASP A 77 -23.68 0.01 -16.85
N GLU A 78 -22.39 0.38 -16.77
CA GLU A 78 -21.32 -0.50 -16.27
C GLU A 78 -21.56 -0.95 -14.81
N ASP A 79 -22.11 -0.08 -13.98
CA ASP A 79 -22.47 -0.33 -12.58
C ASP A 79 -23.73 -1.21 -12.42
N GLU A 80 -24.48 -1.43 -13.50
CA GLU A 80 -25.62 -2.35 -13.56
C GLU A 80 -25.24 -3.72 -14.16
N GLN A 81 -24.00 -3.89 -14.65
CA GLN A 81 -23.54 -5.17 -15.15
C GLN A 81 -23.40 -6.19 -14.00
N PRO A 82 -23.58 -7.49 -14.27
CA PRO A 82 -23.37 -8.52 -13.26
C PRO A 82 -21.96 -8.49 -12.68
N THR A 83 -21.85 -8.81 -11.40
CA THR A 83 -20.58 -8.92 -10.67
C THR A 83 -20.09 -10.37 -10.60
N TRP A 84 -18.81 -10.54 -10.27
CA TRP A 84 -18.28 -11.85 -9.89
C TRP A 84 -18.97 -12.38 -8.63
N ASN A 85 -19.40 -13.63 -8.70
CA ASN A 85 -20.10 -14.28 -7.60
C ASN A 85 -19.46 -15.61 -7.25
N ILE A 86 -19.58 -16.04 -5.99
CA ILE A 86 -19.10 -17.35 -5.55
C ILE A 86 -20.17 -18.42 -5.76
N TRP A 87 -19.77 -19.51 -6.41
CA TRP A 87 -20.61 -20.66 -6.70
C TRP A 87 -20.00 -21.92 -6.10
N GLN A 88 -20.86 -22.91 -5.85
CA GLN A 88 -20.45 -24.22 -5.38
C GLN A 88 -21.08 -25.32 -6.23
N TYR A 89 -20.33 -26.40 -6.39
CA TYR A 89 -20.77 -27.67 -6.96
C TYR A 89 -20.57 -28.80 -5.94
N SER A 90 -21.61 -29.61 -5.72
CA SER A 90 -21.56 -30.81 -4.86
C SER A 90 -21.54 -32.07 -5.71
N LEU A 91 -20.56 -32.96 -5.48
CA LEU A 91 -20.52 -34.29 -6.13
C LEU A 91 -21.70 -35.18 -5.74
N ASP A 92 -22.28 -34.96 -4.57
CA ASP A 92 -23.27 -35.88 -3.99
C ASP A 92 -24.63 -35.76 -4.67
N ASP A 93 -25.03 -34.52 -4.93
CA ASP A 93 -26.31 -34.20 -5.54
C ASP A 93 -26.17 -33.74 -7.00
N SER A 94 -24.93 -33.56 -7.48
CA SER A 94 -24.62 -33.01 -8.81
C SER A 94 -25.29 -31.66 -9.08
N GLU A 95 -25.37 -30.83 -8.03
CA GLU A 95 -26.02 -29.52 -8.06
C GLU A 95 -24.98 -28.40 -8.05
N ILE A 96 -25.21 -27.38 -8.89
CA ILE A 96 -24.49 -26.12 -8.90
C ILE A 96 -25.42 -25.03 -8.37
N LYS A 97 -24.93 -24.22 -7.43
CA LYS A 97 -25.68 -23.07 -6.91
C LYS A 97 -24.74 -21.91 -6.57
N ARG A 98 -25.24 -20.69 -6.71
CA ARG A 98 -24.60 -19.50 -6.16
C ARG A 98 -24.70 -19.54 -4.63
N VAL A 99 -23.59 -19.29 -3.94
CA VAL A 99 -23.52 -19.37 -2.47
C VAL A 99 -24.37 -18.27 -1.84
N ILE A 100 -24.18 -17.02 -2.28
CA ILE A 100 -25.02 -15.89 -1.88
C ILE A 100 -26.34 -15.96 -2.66
N SER A 101 -27.41 -16.44 -2.03
CA SER A 101 -28.68 -16.67 -2.73
C SER A 101 -29.41 -15.40 -3.17
N SER A 102 -29.20 -14.27 -2.48
CA SER A 102 -29.93 -13.03 -2.73
C SER A 102 -29.24 -12.21 -3.82
N ASP A 103 -29.93 -11.95 -4.94
CA ASP A 103 -29.43 -11.08 -6.03
C ASP A 103 -28.95 -9.73 -5.49
N LEU A 104 -29.73 -9.09 -4.62
CA LEU A 104 -29.37 -7.79 -4.05
C LEU A 104 -28.09 -7.80 -3.19
N ILE A 105 -27.73 -8.95 -2.60
CA ILE A 105 -26.53 -9.05 -1.75
C ILE A 105 -25.35 -9.46 -2.62
N ALA A 106 -25.57 -10.44 -3.51
CA ALA A 106 -24.63 -10.89 -4.53
C ALA A 106 -24.01 -9.68 -5.27
N GLU A 107 -24.84 -8.83 -5.86
CA GLU A 107 -24.38 -7.70 -6.69
C GLU A 107 -23.87 -6.46 -5.92
N GLN A 108 -23.37 -6.60 -4.68
CA GLN A 108 -22.79 -5.46 -3.92
C GLN A 108 -21.26 -5.35 -4.04
N GLY A 109 -20.64 -6.20 -4.85
CA GLY A 109 -19.21 -6.19 -5.15
C GLY A 109 -18.78 -7.49 -5.82
N ASP A 110 -17.63 -7.47 -6.46
CA ASP A 110 -17.06 -8.64 -7.13
C ASP A 110 -16.44 -9.59 -6.10
N ASP A 111 -16.96 -10.81 -5.99
CA ASP A 111 -16.49 -11.85 -5.09
C ASP A 111 -15.79 -12.98 -5.85
N PHE A 112 -14.53 -13.22 -5.54
CA PHE A 112 -13.69 -14.18 -6.26
C PHE A 112 -12.58 -14.80 -5.38
N ALA A 113 -11.81 -15.73 -5.95
CA ALA A 113 -10.78 -16.50 -5.24
C ALA A 113 -11.25 -17.10 -3.89
N PRO A 114 -12.31 -17.93 -3.89
CA PRO A 114 -12.85 -18.49 -2.66
C PRO A 114 -12.02 -19.68 -2.15
N ALA A 115 -11.89 -19.82 -0.83
CA ALA A 115 -11.28 -20.96 -0.17
C ALA A 115 -12.03 -21.39 1.10
N PHE A 116 -11.99 -22.69 1.41
CA PHE A 116 -12.69 -23.25 2.56
C PHE A 116 -11.87 -23.16 3.85
N LEU A 117 -12.50 -22.66 4.91
CA LEU A 117 -12.00 -22.79 6.28
C LEU A 117 -12.40 -24.15 6.90
N PRO A 118 -11.72 -24.60 7.96
CA PRO A 118 -11.98 -25.89 8.59
C PRO A 118 -13.38 -26.08 9.19
N ASP A 119 -14.07 -24.98 9.48
CA ASP A 119 -15.43 -24.99 10.02
C ASP A 119 -16.53 -24.90 8.95
N GLY A 120 -16.16 -24.88 7.66
CA GLY A 120 -17.07 -24.77 6.53
C GLY A 120 -17.29 -23.33 6.03
N SER A 121 -16.84 -22.32 6.78
CA SER A 121 -16.86 -20.93 6.33
C SER A 121 -15.98 -20.72 5.09
N ILE A 122 -16.23 -19.66 4.33
CA ILE A 122 -15.53 -19.38 3.07
C ILE A 122 -14.78 -18.05 3.20
N VAL A 123 -13.47 -18.07 2.91
CA VAL A 123 -12.66 -16.87 2.67
C VAL A 123 -12.60 -16.55 1.20
N PHE A 124 -12.60 -15.28 0.84
CA PHE A 124 -12.58 -14.84 -0.55
C PHE A 124 -12.05 -13.41 -0.67
N SER A 125 -11.53 -13.06 -1.84
CA SER A 125 -11.19 -11.67 -2.21
C SER A 125 -12.44 -10.97 -2.72
N SER A 126 -12.63 -9.69 -2.32
CA SER A 126 -13.82 -8.95 -2.72
C SER A 126 -13.66 -7.43 -2.72
N THR A 127 -14.34 -6.75 -3.65
CA THR A 127 -14.40 -5.28 -3.73
C THR A 127 -15.45 -4.65 -2.81
N ARG A 128 -16.26 -5.45 -2.10
CA ARG A 128 -17.36 -5.00 -1.22
C ARG A 128 -16.95 -3.93 -0.21
N GLN A 129 -15.76 -4.06 0.38
CA GLN A 129 -15.18 -3.14 1.38
C GLN A 129 -16.16 -2.73 2.49
N ARG A 130 -16.93 -3.71 3.00
CA ARG A 130 -18.12 -3.44 3.84
C ARG A 130 -17.78 -2.69 5.13
N THR A 131 -16.68 -3.04 5.78
CA THR A 131 -16.26 -2.41 7.03
C THR A 131 -15.69 -1.03 6.75
N ASN A 132 -14.93 -0.83 5.67
CA ASN A 132 -14.46 0.51 5.25
C ASN A 132 -15.64 1.48 5.05
N LYS A 133 -16.70 1.03 4.35
CA LYS A 133 -17.94 1.80 4.13
C LYS A 133 -18.62 2.18 5.45
N SER A 134 -18.62 1.29 6.45
CA SER A 134 -19.15 1.61 7.79
C SER A 134 -18.28 2.65 8.50
N THR A 135 -16.96 2.46 8.49
CA THR A 135 -16.00 3.39 9.11
C THR A 135 -16.09 4.79 8.50
N LEU A 136 -16.28 4.91 7.19
CA LEU A 136 -16.51 6.20 6.52
C LEU A 136 -17.74 6.92 7.08
N LEU A 137 -18.84 6.20 7.30
CA LEU A 137 -20.05 6.76 7.88
C LEU A 137 -19.84 7.23 9.33
N ASP A 138 -19.13 6.44 10.12
CA ASP A 138 -18.77 6.78 11.51
C ASP A 138 -17.83 8.00 11.59
N GLU A 139 -17.05 8.25 10.54
CA GLU A 139 -16.23 9.44 10.34
C GLU A 139 -16.99 10.63 9.71
N GLY A 140 -18.29 10.48 9.42
CA GLY A 140 -19.12 11.53 8.83
C GLY A 140 -18.95 11.73 7.33
N LYS A 141 -18.43 10.72 6.61
CA LYS A 141 -18.20 10.73 5.16
C LYS A 141 -19.22 9.86 4.41
N PRO A 142 -19.43 10.10 3.10
CA PRO A 142 -20.22 9.19 2.25
C PRO A 142 -19.63 7.77 2.20
N GLN A 143 -20.48 6.77 1.97
CA GLN A 143 -20.05 5.38 1.81
C GLN A 143 -19.71 5.09 0.35
N PHE A 144 -18.53 4.53 0.10
CA PHE A 144 -18.06 4.11 -1.23
C PHE A 144 -16.99 3.03 -1.10
N SER A 145 -16.73 2.29 -2.19
CA SER A 145 -15.56 1.39 -2.28
C SER A 145 -14.35 2.23 -2.68
N GLY A 146 -13.23 2.11 -1.96
CA GLY A 146 -12.00 2.79 -2.36
C GLY A 146 -11.37 2.14 -3.59
N LEU A 147 -10.87 2.95 -4.52
CA LEU A 147 -9.98 2.48 -5.57
C LEU A 147 -8.62 2.04 -5.01
N GLU A 148 -7.93 1.15 -5.71
CA GLU A 148 -6.53 0.81 -5.43
C GLU A 148 -5.60 2.03 -5.61
N GLU A 149 -4.38 2.01 -5.05
CA GLU A 149 -3.52 3.21 -4.97
C GLU A 149 -3.11 3.82 -6.34
N ASN A 150 -3.20 3.10 -7.46
CA ASN A 150 -3.06 3.66 -8.83
C ASN A 150 -4.37 4.24 -9.40
N ARG A 151 -5.48 4.08 -8.68
CA ARG A 151 -6.83 4.59 -8.96
C ARG A 151 -7.43 4.06 -10.27
N ARG A 152 -7.24 2.78 -10.57
CA ARG A 152 -7.75 2.13 -11.79
C ARG A 152 -8.97 1.25 -11.55
N THR A 153 -9.00 0.52 -10.44
CA THR A 153 -10.06 -0.43 -10.09
C THR A 153 -10.38 -0.34 -8.61
N GLU A 154 -11.55 -0.82 -8.19
CA GLU A 154 -11.87 -0.96 -6.77
C GLU A 154 -10.84 -1.89 -6.08
N ALA A 155 -10.36 -1.49 -4.91
CA ALA A 155 -9.48 -2.34 -4.11
C ALA A 155 -10.24 -3.61 -3.69
N ALA A 156 -9.60 -4.76 -3.87
CA ALA A 156 -10.15 -6.07 -3.56
C ALA A 156 -9.42 -6.64 -2.34
N VAL A 157 -10.13 -6.90 -1.26
CA VAL A 157 -9.55 -7.33 0.03
C VAL A 157 -10.29 -8.55 0.58
N LEU A 158 -9.71 -9.22 1.58
CA LEU A 158 -10.25 -10.49 2.07
C LEU A 158 -11.51 -10.28 2.92
N HIS A 159 -12.48 -11.14 2.67
CA HIS A 159 -13.74 -11.25 3.38
C HIS A 159 -14.01 -12.71 3.78
N LEU A 160 -14.89 -12.90 4.76
CA LEU A 160 -15.41 -14.20 5.18
C LEU A 160 -16.92 -14.22 5.11
N MET A 161 -17.50 -15.38 4.80
CA MET A 161 -18.93 -15.67 4.94
C MET A 161 -19.12 -17.08 5.49
N ASP A 162 -20.31 -17.36 6.05
CA ASP A 162 -20.68 -18.74 6.38
C ASP A 162 -20.97 -19.58 5.12
N GLU A 163 -21.09 -20.90 5.29
CA GLU A 163 -21.36 -21.85 4.19
C GLU A 163 -22.66 -21.52 3.42
N GLU A 164 -23.61 -20.83 4.07
CA GLU A 164 -24.86 -20.38 3.46
C GLU A 164 -24.79 -18.99 2.80
N GLY A 165 -23.61 -18.37 2.72
CA GLY A 165 -23.40 -17.07 2.09
C GLY A 165 -23.91 -15.87 2.90
N ASN A 166 -24.08 -16.03 4.21
CA ASN A 166 -24.47 -14.95 5.12
C ASN A 166 -23.27 -14.49 5.97
N ASN A 167 -23.54 -13.53 6.87
CA ASN A 167 -22.55 -13.02 7.84
C ASN A 167 -21.23 -12.51 7.23
N ILE A 168 -21.32 -11.92 6.03
CA ILE A 168 -20.16 -11.38 5.30
C ILE A 168 -19.41 -10.34 6.16
N ARG A 169 -18.14 -10.62 6.49
CA ARG A 169 -17.23 -9.74 7.25
C ARG A 169 -15.91 -9.51 6.52
N GLN A 170 -15.44 -8.27 6.47
CA GLN A 170 -14.12 -7.91 5.95
C GLN A 170 -13.04 -8.21 7.00
N ILE A 171 -11.91 -8.78 6.60
CA ILE A 171 -10.81 -9.17 7.52
C ILE A 171 -9.47 -8.51 7.19
N THR A 172 -9.30 -7.97 5.98
CA THR A 172 -8.13 -7.17 5.61
C THR A 172 -8.52 -5.79 5.07
N PHE A 173 -7.61 -4.83 5.23
CA PHE A 173 -7.88 -3.40 5.09
C PHE A 173 -6.86 -2.68 4.20
N ASN A 174 -6.18 -3.41 3.31
CA ASN A 174 -5.21 -2.82 2.37
C ASN A 174 -5.84 -1.69 1.53
N GLN A 175 -5.00 -0.79 1.00
CA GLN A 175 -5.42 0.25 0.04
C GLN A 175 -5.19 -0.16 -1.42
N SER A 176 -4.68 -1.38 -1.64
CA SER A 176 -4.58 -2.04 -2.93
C SER A 176 -5.20 -3.45 -2.80
N HIS A 177 -4.72 -4.46 -3.52
CA HIS A 177 -5.34 -5.78 -3.53
C HIS A 177 -4.75 -6.74 -2.48
N ASP A 178 -5.60 -7.60 -1.91
CA ASP A 178 -5.26 -8.86 -1.25
C ASP A 178 -5.95 -10.00 -2.03
N LEU A 179 -5.17 -10.84 -2.70
CA LEU A 179 -5.61 -11.81 -3.71
C LEU A 179 -5.24 -13.25 -3.35
N ASP A 180 -5.91 -14.19 -4.00
CA ASP A 180 -5.59 -15.62 -3.97
C ASP A 180 -5.44 -16.22 -2.56
N PRO A 181 -6.43 -16.08 -1.65
CA PRO A 181 -6.33 -16.66 -0.32
C PRO A 181 -6.31 -18.20 -0.37
N TYR A 182 -5.40 -18.80 0.38
CA TYR A 182 -5.30 -20.24 0.59
C TYR A 182 -5.18 -20.57 2.07
N VAL A 183 -5.96 -21.55 2.53
CA VAL A 183 -5.95 -21.99 3.93
C VAL A 183 -4.89 -23.07 4.12
N MET A 184 -3.81 -22.71 4.81
CA MET A 184 -2.69 -23.60 5.15
C MET A 184 -3.07 -24.60 6.24
N SER A 185 -2.33 -25.70 6.34
CA SER A 185 -2.50 -26.79 7.30
C SER A 185 -2.48 -26.35 8.77
N ASP A 186 -1.79 -25.26 9.08
CA ASP A 186 -1.76 -24.62 10.41
C ASP A 186 -3.02 -23.78 10.72
N GLY A 187 -3.92 -23.62 9.76
CA GLY A 187 -5.17 -22.88 9.86
C GLY A 187 -5.08 -21.41 9.48
N LYS A 188 -3.88 -20.87 9.23
CA LYS A 188 -3.71 -19.50 8.74
C LYS A 188 -4.04 -19.42 7.26
N ILE A 189 -4.44 -18.23 6.84
CA ILE A 189 -4.70 -17.90 5.43
C ILE A 189 -3.44 -17.25 4.87
N VAL A 190 -2.82 -17.84 3.85
CA VAL A 190 -1.77 -17.21 3.04
C VAL A 190 -2.39 -16.59 1.80
N PHE A 191 -1.88 -15.43 1.36
CA PHE A 191 -2.43 -14.69 0.23
C PHE A 191 -1.39 -13.76 -0.38
N SER A 192 -1.63 -13.29 -1.60
CA SER A 192 -0.79 -12.30 -2.29
C SER A 192 -1.31 -10.89 -2.01
N ARG A 193 -0.51 -10.04 -1.36
CA ARG A 193 -0.83 -8.65 -1.04
C ARG A 193 -0.05 -7.71 -1.94
N TRP A 194 -0.75 -6.79 -2.60
CA TRP A 194 -0.12 -5.71 -3.34
C TRP A 194 0.28 -4.57 -2.39
N ASP A 195 1.56 -4.49 -2.07
CA ASP A 195 2.13 -3.35 -1.35
C ASP A 195 2.48 -2.25 -2.36
N ASN A 196 1.56 -1.28 -2.54
CA ASN A 196 1.67 -0.21 -3.53
C ASN A 196 1.76 1.21 -2.90
N MET A 197 2.15 1.29 -1.62
CA MET A 197 2.21 2.55 -0.90
C MET A 197 3.44 3.38 -1.33
N GLY A 198 3.18 4.55 -1.91
CA GLY A 198 4.21 5.51 -2.28
C GLY A 198 5.08 5.04 -3.44
N ASN A 199 6.36 4.70 -3.17
CA ASN A 199 7.28 4.20 -4.21
C ASN A 199 7.40 2.67 -4.23
N ASN A 200 6.71 1.97 -3.32
CA ASN A 200 6.68 0.52 -3.30
C ASN A 200 5.66 0.02 -4.34
N SER A 201 5.95 -1.12 -4.98
CA SER A 201 4.98 -1.78 -5.86
C SER A 201 5.38 -3.25 -6.09
N GLY A 202 4.82 -4.17 -5.31
CA GLY A 202 5.03 -5.61 -5.48
C GLY A 202 3.94 -6.43 -4.79
N PHE A 203 3.62 -7.59 -5.35
CA PHE A 203 2.73 -8.59 -4.77
C PHE A 203 3.53 -9.52 -3.87
N ASN A 204 3.54 -9.23 -2.58
CA ASN A 204 4.22 -9.99 -1.54
C ASN A 204 3.31 -11.07 -0.96
N LEU A 205 3.89 -12.12 -0.38
CA LEU A 205 3.11 -13.15 0.32
C LEU A 205 2.92 -12.74 1.78
N TYR A 206 1.67 -12.71 2.22
CA TYR A 206 1.28 -12.44 3.60
C TYR A 206 0.51 -13.62 4.17
N ARG A 207 0.42 -13.69 5.51
CA ARG A 207 -0.51 -14.59 6.18
C ARG A 207 -1.26 -13.92 7.32
N VAL A 208 -2.46 -14.41 7.62
CA VAL A 208 -3.36 -13.87 8.65
C VAL A 208 -4.19 -14.99 9.29
N ASN A 209 -4.67 -14.78 10.52
CA ASN A 209 -5.66 -15.66 11.12
C ASN A 209 -7.04 -15.47 10.44
N PRO A 210 -7.95 -16.46 10.52
CA PRO A 210 -9.32 -16.30 10.00
C PRO A 210 -10.08 -15.10 10.59
N ASP A 211 -9.78 -14.66 11.81
CA ASP A 211 -10.41 -13.46 12.39
C ASP A 211 -9.84 -12.13 11.87
N GLY A 212 -8.77 -12.15 11.07
CA GLY A 212 -8.06 -10.96 10.59
C GLY A 212 -6.91 -10.51 11.48
N SER A 213 -6.73 -11.14 12.65
CA SER A 213 -5.62 -10.85 13.58
C SER A 213 -4.31 -11.50 13.15
N GLN A 214 -3.20 -11.05 13.74
CA GLN A 214 -1.85 -11.56 13.48
C GLN A 214 -1.47 -11.55 11.99
N MET A 215 -1.87 -10.49 11.29
CA MET A 215 -1.39 -10.23 9.94
C MET A 215 0.13 -10.03 9.97
N GLU A 216 0.84 -10.80 9.16
CA GLU A 216 2.28 -10.71 9.02
C GLU A 216 2.70 -10.93 7.58
N ILE A 217 3.76 -10.24 7.16
CA ILE A 217 4.45 -10.58 5.93
C ILE A 217 5.05 -11.98 6.09
N LEU A 218 4.87 -12.82 5.08
CA LEU A 218 5.41 -14.17 5.04
C LEU A 218 6.72 -14.22 4.25
N TYR A 219 6.73 -13.63 3.05
CA TYR A 219 7.84 -13.69 2.11
C TYR A 219 7.72 -12.66 0.97
N GLY A 220 8.85 -12.13 0.47
CA GLY A 220 8.92 -11.58 -0.89
C GLY A 220 9.41 -10.14 -1.05
N ASN A 221 9.46 -9.34 0.02
CA ASN A 221 9.66 -7.88 -0.05
C ASN A 221 10.94 -7.46 -0.79
N HIS A 222 11.99 -8.29 -0.73
CA HIS A 222 13.27 -8.08 -1.40
C HIS A 222 13.62 -9.18 -2.41
N SER A 223 12.66 -10.04 -2.77
CA SER A 223 12.90 -11.23 -3.57
C SER A 223 12.33 -11.17 -4.99
N HIS A 224 11.75 -10.03 -5.38
CA HIS A 224 11.13 -9.86 -6.69
C HIS A 224 12.13 -9.87 -7.87
N ASN A 225 13.40 -9.49 -7.70
CA ASN A 225 14.39 -9.49 -8.79
C ASN A 225 15.08 -10.86 -8.98
N THR A 226 14.30 -11.95 -8.86
CA THR A 226 14.78 -13.34 -8.97
C THR A 226 14.32 -14.02 -10.25
N GLY A 227 13.67 -13.30 -11.16
CA GLY A 227 13.25 -13.82 -12.44
C GLY A 227 14.39 -14.10 -13.42
N THR A 228 14.04 -14.62 -14.59
CA THR A 228 14.97 -14.82 -15.71
C THR A 228 15.61 -13.49 -16.07
N ASN A 229 16.92 -13.48 -16.28
CA ASN A 229 17.72 -12.25 -16.47
C ASN A 229 17.61 -11.22 -15.33
N GLN A 230 17.24 -11.64 -14.11
CA GLN A 230 16.94 -10.77 -12.96
C GLN A 230 15.71 -9.87 -13.19
N ASN A 231 14.77 -10.30 -14.04
CA ASN A 231 13.50 -9.61 -14.19
C ASN A 231 12.70 -9.62 -12.89
N PHE A 232 11.88 -8.57 -12.74
CA PHE A 232 10.95 -8.43 -11.63
C PHE A 232 9.80 -9.43 -11.80
N ILE A 233 9.62 -10.29 -10.81
CA ILE A 233 8.53 -11.27 -10.74
C ILE A 233 7.53 -10.87 -9.66
N GLU A 234 6.31 -11.39 -9.75
CA GLU A 234 5.26 -11.32 -8.75
C GLU A 234 4.91 -12.71 -8.24
N TYR A 235 4.40 -12.82 -7.02
CA TYR A 235 3.93 -14.08 -6.44
C TYR A 235 2.41 -14.18 -6.53
N SER A 236 1.87 -15.21 -7.20
CA SER A 236 0.42 -15.45 -7.29
C SER A 236 0.04 -16.90 -7.01
N ARG A 237 -1.24 -17.12 -6.67
CA ARG A 237 -1.84 -18.44 -6.41
C ARG A 237 -1.03 -19.30 -5.41
N PRO A 238 -0.72 -18.79 -4.20
CA PRO A 238 0.02 -19.55 -3.20
C PRO A 238 -0.76 -20.79 -2.75
N GLN A 239 -0.10 -21.94 -2.68
CA GLN A 239 -0.66 -23.21 -2.22
C GLN A 239 0.36 -23.98 -1.40
N GLU A 240 -0.07 -24.62 -0.31
CA GLU A 240 0.81 -25.50 0.46
C GLU A 240 1.00 -26.84 -0.26
N MET A 241 2.22 -27.35 -0.27
CA MET A 241 2.57 -28.67 -0.76
C MET A 241 2.55 -29.72 0.36
N PRO A 242 2.44 -31.03 0.05
CA PRO A 242 2.45 -32.09 1.06
C PRO A 242 3.70 -32.15 1.96
N ASP A 243 4.80 -31.52 1.57
CA ASP A 243 6.03 -31.41 2.36
C ASP A 243 6.06 -30.18 3.29
N GLY A 244 5.00 -29.35 3.27
CA GLY A 244 4.87 -28.13 4.08
C GLY A 244 5.53 -26.89 3.47
N GLN A 245 6.13 -27.01 2.27
CA GLN A 245 6.64 -25.85 1.53
C GLN A 245 5.53 -25.17 0.74
N LEU A 246 5.75 -23.91 0.35
CA LEU A 246 4.77 -23.14 -0.39
C LEU A 246 5.06 -23.21 -1.89
N LEU A 247 4.10 -23.66 -2.69
CA LEU A 247 4.08 -23.52 -4.14
C LEU A 247 3.45 -22.17 -4.49
N THR A 248 4.05 -21.43 -5.40
CA THR A 248 3.50 -20.20 -5.97
C THR A 248 3.85 -20.13 -7.45
N MET A 249 3.04 -19.43 -8.23
CA MET A 249 3.45 -18.99 -9.56
C MET A 249 4.35 -17.76 -9.40
N THR A 250 5.53 -17.76 -10.02
CA THR A 250 6.34 -16.54 -10.19
C THR A 250 6.23 -16.05 -11.63
N ARG A 251 5.76 -14.82 -11.82
CA ARG A 251 5.33 -14.33 -13.14
C ARG A 251 5.55 -12.84 -13.30
N ALA A 252 5.52 -12.34 -14.54
CA ALA A 252 5.35 -10.91 -14.76
C ALA A 252 3.96 -10.46 -14.25
N ARG A 253 3.86 -9.21 -13.77
CA ARG A 253 2.59 -8.62 -13.30
C ARG A 253 1.52 -8.65 -14.39
N GLN A 254 1.93 -8.35 -15.61
CA GLN A 254 1.15 -8.48 -16.84
C GLN A 254 1.78 -9.57 -17.70
N SER A 255 1.01 -10.55 -18.13
CA SER A 255 1.50 -11.62 -19.02
C SER A 255 0.60 -11.78 -20.24
N PHE A 256 1.21 -11.77 -21.43
CA PHE A 256 0.52 -12.02 -22.71
C PHE A 256 0.55 -13.50 -23.08
N THR A 257 1.50 -14.24 -22.51
CA THR A 257 1.65 -15.69 -22.68
C THR A 257 0.89 -16.48 -21.63
N PHE A 258 0.30 -15.81 -20.64
CA PHE A 258 -0.39 -16.40 -19.50
C PHE A 258 0.52 -17.35 -18.71
N SER A 259 1.83 -17.08 -18.70
CA SER A 259 2.84 -17.97 -18.16
C SER A 259 3.42 -17.48 -16.84
N GLY A 260 3.75 -18.41 -15.96
CA GLY A 260 4.63 -18.20 -14.82
C GLY A 260 5.47 -19.44 -14.55
N ASP A 261 6.56 -19.30 -13.81
CA ASP A 261 7.33 -20.45 -13.32
C ASP A 261 6.67 -21.03 -12.05
N LEU A 262 6.72 -22.36 -11.92
CA LEU A 262 6.23 -23.05 -10.73
C LEU A 262 7.34 -23.03 -9.69
N THR A 263 7.23 -22.14 -8.70
CA THR A 263 8.28 -21.95 -7.70
C THR A 263 7.86 -22.51 -6.34
N LYS A 264 8.70 -23.38 -5.79
CA LYS A 264 8.59 -23.84 -4.40
C LYS A 264 9.42 -22.94 -3.49
N ILE A 265 8.88 -22.56 -2.33
CA ILE A 265 9.48 -21.64 -1.37
C ILE A 265 9.60 -22.30 0.01
N ASP A 266 10.80 -22.30 0.58
CA ASP A 266 11.07 -22.68 1.98
C ASP A 266 10.73 -21.53 2.96
N ILE A 267 9.43 -21.32 3.18
CA ILE A 267 8.93 -20.31 4.13
C ILE A 267 9.20 -20.66 5.60
N ALA A 268 9.67 -21.87 5.91
CA ALA A 268 9.98 -22.27 7.28
C ALA A 268 11.34 -21.71 7.73
N ASN A 269 12.31 -21.66 6.80
CA ASN A 269 13.67 -21.21 7.09
C ASN A 269 13.99 -19.81 6.57
N PHE A 270 13.16 -19.26 5.67
CA PHE A 270 13.45 -17.98 5.00
C PHE A 270 12.29 -16.98 5.09
N THR A 271 12.65 -15.70 5.06
CA THR A 271 11.72 -14.57 4.83
C THR A 271 11.95 -13.87 3.49
N GLU A 272 13.15 -14.04 2.90
CA GLU A 272 13.50 -13.60 1.56
C GLU A 272 14.35 -14.70 0.90
N ASN A 273 14.58 -14.62 -0.41
CA ASN A 273 15.24 -15.69 -1.16
C ASN A 273 16.60 -16.08 -0.56
N THR A 274 17.33 -15.11 -0.02
CA THR A 274 18.64 -15.34 0.62
C THR A 274 18.67 -14.99 2.10
N GLN A 275 17.54 -14.55 2.68
CA GLN A 275 17.46 -14.18 4.10
C GLN A 275 16.84 -15.29 4.93
N LEU A 276 17.60 -15.76 5.93
CA LEU A 276 17.11 -16.70 6.93
C LEU A 276 16.28 -16.03 8.01
N VAL A 277 15.28 -16.75 8.49
CA VAL A 277 14.69 -16.51 9.81
C VAL A 277 15.79 -16.62 10.88
N PHE A 278 15.67 -15.92 12.01
CA PHE A 278 16.73 -15.84 13.01
C PHE A 278 17.29 -17.21 13.48
N ASN A 279 16.43 -18.22 13.59
CA ASN A 279 16.80 -19.61 13.96
C ASN A 279 16.81 -20.58 12.77
N GLY A 280 16.85 -20.06 11.54
CA GLY A 280 16.80 -20.85 10.31
C GLY A 280 18.03 -21.74 10.18
N ALA A 281 17.81 -22.98 9.78
CA ALA A 281 18.88 -23.94 9.52
C ALA A 281 18.59 -24.64 8.19
N PRO A 282 18.74 -23.92 7.07
CA PRO A 282 18.23 -24.39 5.79
C PRO A 282 19.07 -25.58 5.30
N GLY A 283 18.44 -26.45 4.51
CA GLY A 283 19.15 -27.43 3.70
C GLY A 283 19.79 -26.83 2.44
N ASN A 284 19.29 -25.67 2.00
CA ASN A 284 19.64 -24.97 0.76
C ASN A 284 20.22 -23.57 1.03
N LEU A 285 20.83 -22.96 0.01
CA LEU A 285 21.33 -21.57 0.09
C LEU A 285 20.24 -20.53 -0.23
N GLU A 286 19.23 -20.93 -0.99
CA GLU A 286 18.14 -20.08 -1.47
C GLU A 286 16.78 -20.69 -1.07
N ALA A 287 15.79 -19.82 -0.84
CA ALA A 287 14.43 -20.21 -0.48
C ALA A 287 13.63 -20.68 -1.69
N GLN A 288 13.80 -20.01 -2.83
CA GLN A 288 13.09 -20.29 -4.07
C GLN A 288 13.77 -21.42 -4.84
N GLN A 289 12.96 -22.36 -5.29
CA GLN A 289 13.37 -23.42 -6.19
C GLN A 289 12.33 -23.57 -7.29
N SER A 290 12.74 -23.39 -8.54
CA SER A 290 11.91 -23.76 -9.68
C SER A 290 11.63 -25.27 -9.67
N LEU A 291 10.37 -25.63 -9.86
CA LEU A 291 9.91 -27.01 -10.04
C LEU A 291 9.86 -27.41 -11.51
N THR A 292 10.10 -26.49 -12.44
CA THR A 292 10.13 -26.77 -13.87
C THR A 292 11.55 -27.21 -14.26
N ALA A 293 11.65 -28.23 -15.10
CA ALA A 293 12.94 -28.88 -15.42
C ALA A 293 13.73 -28.18 -16.53
N ASP A 294 13.07 -27.32 -17.31
CA ASP A 294 13.58 -26.60 -18.47
C ASP A 294 13.48 -25.08 -18.22
N ASP A 295 14.21 -24.26 -18.99
CA ASP A 295 14.24 -22.80 -18.83
C ASP A 295 12.84 -22.18 -19.11
N VAL A 296 12.01 -22.06 -18.06
CA VAL A 296 10.76 -21.29 -18.09
C VAL A 296 11.09 -19.82 -17.86
N SER A 297 10.90 -18.99 -18.89
CA SER A 297 11.18 -17.56 -18.79
C SER A 297 9.97 -16.80 -18.25
N ASN A 298 10.23 -15.86 -17.34
CA ASN A 298 9.29 -14.81 -16.94
C ASN A 298 9.58 -13.47 -17.64
N ASP A 299 10.47 -13.48 -18.65
CA ASP A 299 10.66 -12.38 -19.59
C ASP A 299 9.68 -12.54 -20.75
N GLU A 300 8.66 -11.67 -20.83
CA GLU A 300 7.67 -11.71 -21.92
C GLU A 300 8.28 -11.41 -23.31
N SER A 301 9.53 -10.96 -23.39
CA SER A 301 10.26 -10.80 -24.66
C SER A 301 11.00 -12.05 -25.11
N GLU A 302 11.11 -13.06 -24.24
CA GLU A 302 11.79 -14.31 -24.52
C GLU A 302 10.81 -15.45 -24.81
N ILE A 303 11.24 -16.36 -25.68
CA ILE A 303 10.50 -17.58 -25.94
C ILE A 303 10.96 -18.65 -24.95
N SER A 304 10.03 -19.07 -24.10
CA SER A 304 10.28 -20.03 -23.02
C SER A 304 10.44 -21.45 -23.54
N LEU A 305 11.68 -21.98 -23.57
CA LEU A 305 11.97 -23.35 -24.04
C LEU A 305 11.24 -24.42 -23.21
N GLY A 306 11.09 -24.19 -21.91
CA GLY A 306 10.32 -25.04 -21.01
C GLY A 306 8.80 -24.98 -21.21
N GLY A 307 8.33 -24.19 -22.17
CA GLY A 307 6.91 -23.96 -22.43
C GLY A 307 6.31 -22.94 -21.46
N TYR A 308 4.98 -22.91 -21.40
CA TYR A 308 4.22 -21.92 -20.66
C TYR A 308 3.31 -22.62 -19.65
N TYR A 309 3.44 -22.28 -18.36
CA TYR A 309 2.62 -22.84 -17.28
C TYR A 309 1.65 -21.78 -16.78
N ASN A 310 0.35 -22.08 -16.70
CA ASN A 310 -0.65 -21.14 -16.17
C ASN A 310 -1.12 -21.48 -14.75
N SER A 311 -1.19 -22.77 -14.42
CA SER A 311 -1.66 -23.25 -13.11
C SER A 311 -1.03 -24.57 -12.73
N ALA A 312 -0.97 -24.81 -11.42
CA ALA A 312 -0.54 -26.07 -10.84
C ALA A 312 -1.38 -26.41 -9.61
N PHE A 313 -1.59 -27.70 -9.37
CA PHE A 313 -2.30 -28.22 -8.21
C PHE A 313 -1.58 -29.46 -7.65
N PRO A 314 -1.08 -29.41 -6.40
CA PRO A 314 -0.35 -30.51 -5.80
C PRO A 314 -1.25 -31.68 -5.39
N LEU A 315 -0.77 -32.90 -5.63
CA LEU A 315 -1.47 -34.12 -5.22
C LEU A 315 -1.09 -34.56 -3.80
N TRP A 316 -2.10 -34.73 -2.95
CA TRP A 316 -1.97 -35.12 -1.54
C TRP A 316 -2.03 -36.64 -1.32
N ASP A 317 -1.65 -37.41 -2.33
CA ASP A 317 -1.70 -38.88 -2.34
C ASP A 317 -0.33 -39.54 -2.02
N GLY A 318 0.67 -38.73 -1.65
CA GLY A 318 2.03 -39.16 -1.31
C GLY A 318 2.91 -39.50 -2.52
N THR A 319 2.51 -39.09 -3.72
CA THR A 319 3.25 -39.39 -4.97
C THR A 319 4.17 -38.28 -5.45
N ASP A 320 4.14 -37.09 -4.83
CA ASP A 320 4.96 -35.94 -5.21
C ASP A 320 4.74 -35.52 -6.68
N ARG A 321 3.46 -35.46 -7.06
CA ARG A 321 2.99 -35.10 -8.40
C ARG A 321 2.12 -33.85 -8.36
N LEU A 322 2.16 -33.10 -9.46
CA LEU A 322 1.29 -31.94 -9.70
C LEU A 322 0.40 -32.21 -10.92
N LEU A 323 -0.84 -31.74 -10.88
CA LEU A 323 -1.58 -31.42 -12.10
C LEU A 323 -1.15 -30.04 -12.56
N VAL A 324 -0.90 -29.87 -13.86
CA VAL A 324 -0.49 -28.57 -14.40
C VAL A 324 -1.28 -28.25 -15.67
N SER A 325 -1.64 -26.97 -15.83
CA SER A 325 -1.94 -26.43 -17.14
C SER A 325 -0.66 -25.98 -17.80
N TRP A 326 -0.32 -26.60 -18.93
CA TRP A 326 0.95 -26.37 -19.61
C TRP A 326 0.79 -26.41 -21.13
N SER A 327 1.42 -25.44 -21.79
CA SER A 327 1.64 -25.41 -23.23
C SER A 327 3.10 -25.71 -23.53
N LEU A 328 3.35 -26.68 -24.41
CA LEU A 328 4.67 -26.85 -25.00
C LEU A 328 5.07 -25.57 -25.76
N CYS A 329 6.37 -25.27 -25.78
CA CYS A 329 6.89 -24.19 -26.61
C CYS A 329 6.70 -24.50 -28.11
N ARG A 330 6.05 -23.58 -28.83
CA ARG A 330 5.71 -23.69 -30.25
C ARG A 330 6.15 -22.44 -31.00
N LEU A 331 6.63 -22.63 -32.22
CA LEU A 331 7.02 -21.58 -33.14
C LEU A 331 6.24 -21.72 -34.45
N SER A 332 6.07 -20.61 -35.15
CA SER A 332 5.42 -20.53 -36.44
C SER A 332 6.42 -20.11 -37.51
N GLU A 333 6.44 -20.85 -38.63
CA GLU A 333 7.20 -20.50 -39.82
C GLU A 333 6.29 -20.45 -41.04
N LEU A 334 6.55 -19.50 -41.96
CA LEU A 334 5.85 -19.42 -43.24
C LEU A 334 6.64 -20.15 -44.32
N ASP A 335 6.00 -21.10 -45.00
CA ASP A 335 6.60 -21.75 -46.15
C ASP A 335 6.71 -20.80 -47.36
N GLN A 336 7.34 -21.26 -48.45
CA GLN A 336 7.52 -20.47 -49.68
C GLN A 336 6.20 -20.05 -50.36
N ASN A 337 5.07 -20.64 -49.96
CA ASN A 337 3.73 -20.34 -50.46
C ASN A 337 2.90 -19.51 -49.46
N MET A 338 3.52 -18.97 -48.40
CA MET A 338 2.85 -18.26 -47.31
C MET A 338 1.88 -19.14 -46.52
N VAL A 339 2.14 -20.45 -46.45
CA VAL A 339 1.40 -21.38 -45.59
C VAL A 339 2.12 -21.46 -44.26
N GLU A 340 1.39 -21.18 -43.19
CA GLU A 340 1.89 -21.28 -41.82
C GLU A 340 2.05 -22.74 -41.39
N THR A 341 3.20 -23.06 -40.81
CA THR A 341 3.48 -24.37 -40.21
C THR A 341 4.05 -24.21 -38.82
N VAL A 342 3.50 -24.97 -37.86
CA VAL A 342 3.97 -24.95 -36.49
C VAL A 342 5.12 -25.94 -36.31
N VAL A 343 6.23 -25.44 -35.76
CA VAL A 343 7.43 -26.21 -35.44
C VAL A 343 7.73 -26.13 -33.95
N ALA A 344 8.46 -27.12 -33.43
CA ALA A 344 8.88 -27.11 -32.02
C ALA A 344 9.95 -26.04 -31.77
N CYS A 345 9.99 -25.50 -30.56
CA CYS A 345 11.12 -24.67 -30.14
C CYS A 345 12.37 -25.54 -30.00
N THR A 346 13.35 -25.27 -30.85
CA THR A 346 14.70 -25.81 -30.74
C THR A 346 15.66 -24.62 -30.82
N GLU A 347 16.87 -24.77 -30.29
CA GLU A 347 17.90 -23.73 -30.42
C GLU A 347 18.13 -23.31 -31.88
N GLU A 348 18.00 -24.25 -32.83
CA GLU A 348 18.12 -23.97 -34.27
C GLU A 348 16.97 -23.11 -34.79
N ASN A 349 15.72 -23.44 -34.43
CA ASN A 349 14.55 -22.68 -34.86
C ASN A 349 14.48 -21.30 -34.22
N LEU A 350 14.89 -21.16 -32.95
CA LEU A 350 14.97 -19.87 -32.26
C LEU A 350 16.03 -18.94 -32.84
N ALA A 351 17.10 -19.49 -33.43
CA ALA A 351 18.11 -18.69 -34.11
C ALA A 351 17.67 -18.21 -35.51
N ASN A 352 16.54 -18.70 -36.03
CA ASN A 352 16.02 -18.32 -37.34
C ASN A 352 15.13 -17.07 -37.23
N PRO A 353 15.52 -15.93 -37.83
CA PRO A 353 14.74 -14.69 -37.76
C PRO A 353 13.41 -14.74 -38.53
N ASP A 354 13.22 -15.74 -39.40
CA ASP A 354 11.98 -15.94 -40.17
C ASP A 354 10.92 -16.75 -39.40
N VAL A 355 11.24 -17.16 -38.17
CA VAL A 355 10.38 -17.96 -37.29
C VAL A 355 9.94 -17.08 -36.11
N VAL A 356 8.65 -17.10 -35.78
CA VAL A 356 8.06 -16.30 -34.69
C VAL A 356 7.39 -17.20 -33.67
N ALA A 357 7.07 -16.66 -32.48
CA ALA A 357 6.28 -17.40 -31.50
C ALA A 357 4.91 -17.77 -32.08
N ALA A 358 4.51 -19.03 -31.96
CA ALA A 358 3.14 -19.44 -32.25
C ALA A 358 2.26 -19.25 -31.00
N PRO A 359 0.94 -19.03 -31.14
CA PRO A 359 0.04 -18.99 -30.01
C PRO A 359 0.19 -20.21 -29.08
N PRO A 360 0.26 -20.01 -27.75
CA PRO A 360 0.28 -21.10 -26.78
C PRO A 360 -0.92 -22.03 -26.96
N LEU A 361 -0.71 -23.31 -26.65
CA LEU A 361 -1.71 -24.36 -26.74
C LEU A 361 -1.70 -25.16 -25.45
N PHE A 362 -2.44 -24.66 -24.47
CA PHE A 362 -2.50 -25.22 -23.12
C PHE A 362 -3.26 -26.53 -23.09
N GLY A 363 -2.66 -27.55 -22.47
CA GLY A 363 -3.30 -28.80 -22.11
C GLY A 363 -3.15 -29.08 -20.61
N VAL A 364 -3.78 -30.15 -20.14
CA VAL A 364 -3.64 -30.61 -18.74
C VAL A 364 -2.68 -31.79 -18.68
N TRP A 365 -1.71 -31.71 -17.79
CA TRP A 365 -0.64 -32.70 -17.67
C TRP A 365 -0.43 -33.12 -16.22
N MET A 366 0.08 -34.35 -16.04
CA MET A 366 0.59 -34.85 -14.77
C MET A 366 2.10 -34.65 -14.76
N MET A 367 2.61 -33.82 -13.86
CA MET A 367 4.04 -33.65 -13.62
C MET A 367 4.48 -34.47 -12.40
N ASP A 368 5.49 -35.32 -12.56
CA ASP A 368 6.11 -36.10 -11.49
C ASP A 368 7.46 -35.46 -11.13
N LEU A 369 7.54 -34.90 -9.93
CA LEU A 369 8.71 -34.14 -9.48
C LEU A 369 9.91 -35.03 -9.16
N GLN A 370 9.67 -36.30 -8.77
CA GLN A 370 10.74 -37.25 -8.44
C GLN A 370 11.40 -37.82 -9.69
N ASN A 371 10.59 -38.19 -10.67
CA ASN A 371 11.07 -38.78 -11.92
C ASN A 371 11.35 -37.74 -13.00
N GLN A 372 10.97 -36.47 -12.77
CA GLN A 372 11.06 -35.36 -13.72
C GLN A 372 10.38 -35.73 -15.06
N THR A 373 9.15 -36.23 -14.99
CA THR A 373 8.37 -36.62 -16.16
C THR A 373 7.06 -35.85 -16.22
N ILE A 374 6.65 -35.45 -17.43
CA ILE A 374 5.35 -34.83 -17.70
C ILE A 374 4.55 -35.74 -18.64
N LEU A 375 3.34 -36.11 -18.22
CA LEU A 375 2.46 -37.03 -18.96
C LEU A 375 1.12 -36.36 -19.30
N PRO A 376 0.62 -36.47 -20.54
CA PRO A 376 -0.62 -35.82 -20.93
C PRO A 376 -1.82 -36.45 -20.24
N ILE A 377 -2.73 -35.62 -19.73
CA ILE A 377 -4.06 -36.00 -19.26
C ILE A 377 -5.10 -35.54 -20.26
N VAL A 378 -5.03 -34.27 -20.66
CA VAL A 378 -5.83 -33.70 -21.74
C VAL A 378 -4.86 -33.23 -22.79
N ASN A 379 -4.85 -33.93 -23.92
CA ASN A 379 -4.11 -33.49 -25.09
C ASN A 379 -4.96 -32.42 -25.79
N THR A 380 -4.31 -31.34 -26.21
CA THR A 380 -4.88 -30.22 -26.96
C THR A 380 -5.49 -30.66 -28.29
N GLN A 381 -5.21 -31.88 -28.75
CA GLN A 381 -5.85 -32.56 -29.88
C GLN A 381 -7.31 -33.00 -29.64
N THR A 382 -7.88 -32.83 -28.44
CA THR A 382 -9.28 -33.26 -28.17
C THR A 382 -10.32 -32.18 -28.42
N GLY A 383 -9.91 -30.91 -28.57
CA GLY A 383 -10.72 -29.91 -29.26
C GLY A 383 -10.65 -30.17 -30.74
N GLU A 384 -11.29 -31.23 -31.23
CA GLU A 384 -11.53 -31.39 -32.66
C GLU A 384 -12.74 -30.51 -33.02
N ASP A 385 -12.64 -29.70 -34.06
CA ASP A 385 -13.87 -29.23 -34.73
C ASP A 385 -14.67 -30.44 -35.25
N ILE A 386 -15.86 -30.22 -35.80
CA ILE A 386 -16.73 -31.31 -36.27
C ILE A 386 -16.05 -32.24 -37.31
N ASP A 387 -14.90 -31.81 -37.85
CA ASP A 387 -14.14 -32.43 -38.92
C ASP A 387 -12.79 -33.04 -38.45
N GLY A 388 -12.43 -32.96 -37.16
CA GLY A 388 -11.23 -33.61 -36.62
C GLY A 388 -9.98 -32.74 -36.55
N ASN A 389 -10.08 -31.41 -36.69
CA ASN A 389 -8.91 -30.52 -36.66
C ASN A 389 -8.64 -29.98 -35.24
N PRO A 390 -7.37 -29.90 -34.78
CA PRO A 390 -7.03 -29.25 -33.52
C PRO A 390 -7.57 -27.82 -33.47
N GLN A 391 -8.33 -27.47 -32.43
CA GLN A 391 -8.86 -26.13 -32.22
C GLN A 391 -7.84 -25.27 -31.48
N GLU A 392 -7.16 -24.42 -32.24
CA GLU A 392 -6.46 -23.26 -31.69
C GLU A 392 -7.50 -22.23 -31.21
N GLY A 393 -7.22 -21.52 -30.10
CA GLY A 393 -8.13 -20.53 -29.52
C GLY A 393 -8.80 -20.90 -28.19
N TYR A 394 -8.53 -22.08 -27.63
CA TYR A 394 -8.94 -22.47 -26.28
C TYR A 394 -7.73 -22.69 -25.37
N MET A 395 -7.89 -22.41 -24.08
CA MET A 395 -6.89 -22.69 -23.06
C MET A 395 -7.52 -23.32 -21.81
N TYR A 396 -6.82 -24.26 -21.18
CA TYR A 396 -7.13 -24.65 -19.81
C TYR A 396 -6.42 -23.65 -18.90
N THR A 397 -7.16 -22.78 -18.21
CA THR A 397 -6.56 -21.80 -17.27
C THR A 397 -6.21 -22.47 -15.95
N GLU A 398 -7.13 -23.27 -15.42
CA GLU A 398 -6.99 -23.87 -14.09
C GLU A 398 -7.24 -25.37 -14.09
N VAL A 399 -6.60 -26.06 -13.15
CA VAL A 399 -6.80 -27.48 -12.91
C VAL A 399 -6.78 -27.77 -11.42
N VAL A 400 -7.76 -28.52 -10.95
CA VAL A 400 -7.84 -29.01 -9.56
C VAL A 400 -8.20 -30.49 -9.54
N ALA A 401 -7.87 -31.18 -8.45
CA ALA A 401 -8.34 -32.56 -8.22
C ALA A 401 -9.33 -32.60 -7.06
N MET A 402 -10.52 -33.16 -7.30
CA MET A 402 -11.50 -33.48 -6.26
C MET A 402 -11.04 -34.71 -5.46
N GLN A 403 -10.04 -34.51 -4.60
CA GLN A 403 -9.44 -35.55 -3.75
C GLN A 403 -9.52 -35.14 -2.27
N PRO A 404 -9.68 -36.10 -1.35
CA PRO A 404 -9.61 -35.80 0.07
C PRO A 404 -8.18 -35.41 0.48
N ARG A 405 -8.06 -34.38 1.30
CA ARG A 405 -6.84 -33.95 2.01
C ARG A 405 -7.10 -33.84 3.50
N THR A 406 -6.04 -33.65 4.28
CA THR A 406 -6.16 -33.43 5.72
C THR A 406 -6.85 -32.08 5.95
N LEU A 407 -7.89 -32.07 6.79
CA LEU A 407 -8.55 -30.83 7.20
C LEU A 407 -7.51 -29.92 7.92
N PRO A 408 -7.40 -28.64 7.54
CA PRO A 408 -6.50 -27.73 8.24
C PRO A 408 -6.88 -27.53 9.71
N THR A 409 -5.93 -27.02 10.49
CA THR A 409 -6.15 -26.72 11.91
C THR A 409 -7.21 -25.62 12.05
N TYR A 410 -8.23 -25.85 12.88
CA TYR A 410 -9.21 -24.81 13.19
C TYR A 410 -8.60 -23.77 14.15
N ILE A 411 -8.59 -22.51 13.73
CA ILE A 411 -8.25 -21.35 14.57
C ILE A 411 -9.56 -20.65 14.92
N PRO A 412 -10.04 -20.70 16.18
CA PRO A 412 -11.20 -19.93 16.59
C PRO A 412 -10.88 -18.43 16.62
N ASP A 413 -11.90 -17.60 16.42
CA ASP A 413 -11.81 -16.17 16.71
C ASP A 413 -11.30 -15.96 18.14
N ALA A 414 -10.41 -14.97 18.31
CA ALA A 414 -9.79 -14.72 19.60
C ALA A 414 -10.85 -14.34 20.66
N SER A 415 -10.93 -15.14 21.74
CA SER A 415 -11.95 -15.00 22.79
C SER A 415 -11.42 -14.41 24.10
N ASP A 416 -10.11 -14.32 24.26
CA ASP A 416 -9.42 -13.75 25.44
C ASP A 416 -8.80 -12.37 25.12
N LEU A 417 -9.40 -11.61 24.21
CA LEU A 417 -8.97 -10.25 23.88
C LEU A 417 -9.38 -9.25 24.96
N ASP A 418 -8.68 -8.11 25.00
CA ASP A 418 -8.99 -7.04 25.94
C ASP A 418 -10.35 -6.39 25.57
N GLN A 419 -11.34 -6.60 26.44
CA GLN A 419 -12.71 -6.14 26.19
C GLN A 419 -12.82 -4.61 26.16
N ASP A 420 -11.98 -3.88 26.93
CA ASP A 420 -12.01 -2.43 26.92
C ASP A 420 -11.55 -1.89 25.55
N LEU A 421 -10.56 -2.55 24.93
CA LEU A 421 -10.11 -2.22 23.57
C LEU A 421 -11.18 -2.55 22.52
N ILE A 422 -11.90 -3.67 22.66
CA ILE A 422 -13.01 -4.04 21.78
C ILE A 422 -14.14 -3.01 21.86
N ASP A 423 -14.55 -2.64 23.08
CA ASP A 423 -15.65 -1.69 23.31
C ASP A 423 -15.32 -0.28 22.79
N GLU A 424 -14.03 0.08 22.76
CA GLU A 424 -13.51 1.32 22.19
C GLU A 424 -13.24 1.25 20.67
N ASN A 425 -13.42 0.08 20.04
CA ASN A 425 -13.10 -0.18 18.62
C ASN A 425 -11.63 0.12 18.25
N VAL A 426 -10.71 -0.28 19.12
CA VAL A 426 -9.26 -0.09 18.96
C VAL A 426 -8.52 -1.42 19.14
N GLY A 427 -7.33 -1.52 18.55
CA GLY A 427 -6.29 -2.44 19.01
C GLY A 427 -5.18 -1.67 19.70
N SER A 428 -4.04 -2.30 19.93
CA SER A 428 -2.83 -1.63 20.41
C SER A 428 -1.59 -2.02 19.61
N LEU A 429 -0.67 -1.05 19.46
CA LEU A 429 0.65 -1.27 18.89
C LEU A 429 1.71 -1.03 19.96
N HIS A 430 2.67 -1.94 20.05
CA HIS A 430 3.85 -1.83 20.91
C HIS A 430 5.12 -1.86 20.06
N ILE A 431 5.95 -0.82 20.11
CA ILE A 431 7.28 -0.82 19.50
C ILE A 431 8.32 -0.88 20.64
N ARG A 432 9.11 -1.95 20.67
CA ARG A 432 10.09 -2.21 21.75
C ARG A 432 11.28 -1.25 21.75
N SER A 433 11.58 -0.57 20.65
CA SER A 433 12.29 0.72 20.67
C SER A 433 12.26 1.37 19.29
N VAL A 434 12.04 2.68 19.23
CA VAL A 434 12.21 3.47 17.99
C VAL A 434 13.68 3.72 17.64
N TYR A 435 14.61 3.34 18.53
CA TYR A 435 16.05 3.41 18.29
C TYR A 435 16.64 2.07 17.82
N ASP A 436 15.86 0.98 17.92
CA ASP A 436 16.23 -0.33 17.41
C ASP A 436 15.98 -0.36 15.91
N PHE A 437 17.04 -0.33 15.11
CA PHE A 437 16.96 -0.54 13.67
C PHE A 437 17.56 -1.90 13.33
N ASP A 438 16.69 -2.89 13.22
CA ASP A 438 17.01 -4.30 12.96
C ASP A 438 18.13 -4.87 13.86
N GLY A 439 18.04 -4.62 15.17
CA GLY A 439 19.02 -5.08 16.15
C GLY A 439 20.20 -4.13 16.38
N ILE A 440 20.19 -2.94 15.76
CA ILE A 440 21.22 -1.92 15.91
C ILE A 440 20.68 -0.74 16.73
N ASP A 441 21.41 -0.36 17.79
CA ASP A 441 21.09 0.81 18.61
C ASP A 441 21.53 2.11 17.91
N LEU A 442 20.55 2.91 17.48
CA LEU A 442 20.76 4.23 16.88
C LEU A 442 20.56 5.39 17.88
N SER A 443 20.37 5.11 19.17
CA SER A 443 20.34 6.17 20.18
C SER A 443 21.72 6.83 20.30
N LEU A 444 21.75 8.14 20.58
CA LEU A 444 22.98 8.94 20.54
C LEU A 444 24.05 8.48 21.54
N SER A 445 23.64 7.88 22.67
CA SER A 445 24.54 7.49 23.77
C SER A 445 24.29 6.06 24.28
N GLY A 446 23.49 5.27 23.56
CA GLY A 446 22.99 3.97 24.01
C GLY A 446 21.67 4.08 24.77
N ILE A 447 20.80 3.07 24.66
CA ILE A 447 19.47 3.08 25.30
C ILE A 447 19.58 3.22 26.82
N GLU A 448 20.55 2.55 27.47
CA GLU A 448 20.75 2.66 28.92
C GLU A 448 20.95 4.12 29.37
N VAL A 449 21.77 4.88 28.64
CA VAL A 449 22.03 6.30 28.95
C VAL A 449 20.84 7.18 28.56
N THR A 450 20.21 6.89 27.42
CA THR A 450 19.07 7.65 26.89
C THR A 450 17.84 7.53 27.80
N SER A 451 17.66 6.35 28.41
CA SER A 451 16.53 6.04 29.30
C SER A 451 16.66 6.63 30.71
N ASP A 452 17.88 6.92 31.17
CA ASP A 452 18.14 7.48 32.50
C ASP A 452 17.93 9.00 32.50
N PRO A 453 16.87 9.54 33.13
CA PRO A 453 16.56 10.96 33.10
C PRO A 453 17.62 11.82 33.81
N PHE A 454 18.48 11.26 34.67
CA PHE A 454 19.59 12.02 35.27
C PHE A 454 20.73 12.23 34.29
N LEU A 455 20.92 11.31 33.34
CA LEU A 455 21.97 11.38 32.32
C LEU A 455 21.51 12.06 31.04
N THR A 456 20.24 11.89 30.67
CA THR A 456 19.65 12.45 29.45
C THR A 456 18.36 13.20 29.79
N THR A 457 18.37 14.52 29.60
CA THR A 457 17.16 15.34 29.72
C THR A 457 16.22 15.09 28.55
N ALA A 458 14.93 15.40 28.71
CA ALA A 458 13.97 15.25 27.63
C ALA A 458 14.38 16.02 26.36
N ALA A 459 14.97 17.21 26.50
CA ALA A 459 15.42 18.03 25.37
C ALA A 459 16.58 17.41 24.57
N GLU A 460 17.34 16.49 25.17
CA GLU A 460 18.44 15.78 24.51
C GLU A 460 17.97 14.53 23.75
N ARG A 461 16.71 14.10 23.95
CA ARG A 461 16.11 12.97 23.22
C ARG A 461 15.59 13.43 21.85
N PRO A 462 16.10 12.88 20.73
CA PRO A 462 15.63 13.28 19.40
C PRO A 462 14.21 12.79 19.09
N ALA A 463 13.87 11.54 19.41
CA ALA A 463 12.53 10.99 19.25
C ALA A 463 11.69 11.34 20.47
N ARG A 464 10.54 12.00 20.26
CA ARG A 464 9.71 12.52 21.34
C ARG A 464 8.28 12.01 21.29
N PHE A 465 7.72 11.92 20.09
CA PHE A 465 6.37 11.43 19.88
C PHE A 465 6.32 10.49 18.68
N LEU A 466 5.32 9.61 18.68
CA LEU A 466 4.92 8.84 17.52
C LEU A 466 3.64 9.46 16.97
N ARG A 467 3.64 9.80 15.67
CA ARG A 467 2.45 10.22 14.92
C ARG A 467 1.85 9.01 14.22
N ILE A 468 0.52 8.89 14.27
CA ILE A 468 -0.24 7.84 13.59
C ILE A 468 -0.97 8.46 12.39
N VAL A 469 -0.80 7.89 11.21
CA VAL A 469 -1.35 8.39 9.94
C VAL A 469 -2.25 7.34 9.32
N LYS A 470 -3.46 7.73 8.91
CA LYS A 470 -4.43 6.88 8.23
C LYS A 470 -4.41 7.15 6.72
N ALA A 471 -4.60 6.09 5.93
CA ALA A 471 -4.96 6.25 4.52
C ALA A 471 -6.33 6.93 4.35
N VAL A 472 -6.47 7.73 3.30
CA VAL A 472 -7.79 8.18 2.83
C VAL A 472 -8.07 7.43 1.53
N SER A 473 -9.09 6.58 1.57
CA SER A 473 -9.56 5.86 0.39
C SER A 473 -10.09 6.85 -0.64
N ILE A 474 -9.81 6.57 -1.92
CA ILE A 474 -10.15 7.44 -3.04
C ILE A 474 -11.38 6.88 -3.74
N PRO A 475 -12.47 7.64 -3.90
CA PRO A 475 -13.65 7.19 -4.64
C PRO A 475 -13.37 7.15 -6.14
N ASP A 476 -14.26 6.49 -6.88
CA ASP A 476 -14.35 6.63 -8.33
C ASP A 476 -14.74 8.06 -8.77
N ASP A 477 -14.53 8.33 -10.06
CA ASP A 477 -14.83 9.63 -10.66
C ASP A 477 -16.34 9.89 -10.84
N ASP A 478 -17.20 8.86 -10.72
CA ASP A 478 -18.66 9.01 -10.75
C ASP A 478 -19.18 9.64 -9.45
N LEU A 479 -18.53 9.37 -8.32
CA LEU A 479 -18.83 10.00 -7.04
C LEU A 479 -18.15 11.35 -6.87
N VAL A 480 -16.84 11.44 -7.15
CA VAL A 480 -16.06 12.68 -7.00
C VAL A 480 -14.95 12.73 -8.06
N MET A 481 -14.98 13.74 -8.94
CA MET A 481 -13.91 13.93 -9.91
C MET A 481 -12.65 14.50 -9.25
N LEU A 482 -11.55 13.73 -9.27
CA LEU A 482 -10.28 14.11 -8.63
C LEU A 482 -9.16 14.31 -9.65
N ASN A 483 -9.06 15.54 -10.16
CA ASN A 483 -7.97 15.96 -11.02
C ASN A 483 -6.63 16.05 -10.26
N GLY A 484 -5.52 16.19 -11.00
CA GLY A 484 -4.18 16.30 -10.39
C GLY A 484 -4.01 17.50 -9.45
N SER A 485 -4.72 18.60 -9.69
CA SER A 485 -4.67 19.79 -8.83
C SER A 485 -5.31 19.57 -7.45
N ALA A 486 -6.26 18.64 -7.31
CA ALA A 486 -6.81 18.26 -6.00
C ALA A 486 -5.75 17.72 -5.03
N PHE A 487 -4.77 16.96 -5.54
CA PHE A 487 -3.60 16.52 -4.78
C PHE A 487 -2.59 17.66 -4.63
N GLY A 488 -2.30 18.39 -5.72
CA GLY A 488 -1.41 19.54 -5.70
C GLY A 488 -0.02 19.21 -6.25
N ARG A 489 1.06 19.53 -5.53
CA ARG A 489 2.44 19.38 -6.03
C ARG A 489 2.82 17.92 -6.30
N SER A 490 2.29 16.98 -5.53
CA SER A 490 2.62 15.57 -5.70
C SER A 490 1.45 14.69 -5.26
N SER A 491 1.02 13.80 -6.14
CA SER A 491 0.08 12.72 -5.78
C SER A 491 0.79 11.50 -5.18
N GLY A 492 2.12 11.51 -5.02
CA GLY A 492 2.89 10.32 -4.65
C GLY A 492 2.66 9.81 -3.22
N GLN A 493 1.88 10.51 -2.41
CA GLN A 493 1.43 10.04 -1.09
C GLN A 493 -0.09 9.91 -1.00
N LEU A 494 -0.81 10.24 -2.06
CA LEU A 494 -2.27 10.40 -2.08
C LEU A 494 -2.78 11.23 -0.88
N MET A 495 -4.07 11.15 -0.58
CA MET A 495 -4.68 11.83 0.55
C MET A 495 -4.45 11.06 1.86
N ARG A 496 -4.22 11.79 2.95
CA ARG A 496 -3.88 11.23 4.27
C ARG A 496 -4.51 12.04 5.41
N GLU A 497 -4.87 11.35 6.48
CA GLU A 497 -5.34 11.96 7.74
C GLU A 497 -4.41 11.57 8.88
N ILE A 498 -4.33 12.40 9.92
CA ILE A 498 -3.58 12.07 11.14
C ILE A 498 -4.57 11.66 12.22
N ILE A 499 -4.32 10.51 12.86
CA ILE A 499 -5.15 10.00 13.95
C ILE A 499 -4.80 10.69 15.27
N GLY A 500 -3.51 10.96 15.48
CA GLY A 500 -3.00 11.64 16.67
C GLY A 500 -1.55 11.30 16.99
N TYR A 501 -1.16 11.66 18.20
CA TYR A 501 0.18 11.50 18.76
C TYR A 501 0.15 10.72 20.05
N VAL A 502 1.25 10.03 20.31
CA VAL A 502 1.55 9.45 21.63
C VAL A 502 3.00 9.73 22.02
N PRO A 503 3.30 9.90 23.31
CA PRO A 503 4.68 10.10 23.76
C PRO A 503 5.51 8.85 23.54
N ILE A 504 6.78 9.06 23.18
CA ILE A 504 7.81 8.01 23.18
C ILE A 504 8.52 8.06 24.54
N GLU A 505 8.53 6.93 25.23
CA GLU A 505 9.12 6.80 26.56
C GLU A 505 10.66 6.96 26.50
N PRO A 506 11.35 7.26 27.63
CA PRO A 506 12.78 7.58 27.61
C PRO A 506 13.69 6.51 26.99
N ASP A 507 13.36 5.23 27.12
CA ASP A 507 14.09 4.11 26.50
C ASP A 507 13.78 3.89 24.99
N GLY A 508 12.97 4.78 24.40
CA GLY A 508 12.53 4.70 23.02
C GLY A 508 11.31 3.82 22.80
N THR A 509 10.72 3.24 23.85
CA THR A 509 9.52 2.39 23.69
C THR A 509 8.26 3.21 23.55
N VAL A 510 7.27 2.61 22.89
CA VAL A 510 5.93 3.20 22.78
C VAL A 510 4.89 2.09 22.72
N LYS A 511 3.83 2.21 23.53
CA LYS A 511 2.68 1.29 23.55
C LYS A 511 1.39 2.09 23.63
N PHE A 512 0.54 1.95 22.61
CA PHE A 512 -0.60 2.86 22.42
C PHE A 512 -1.79 2.22 21.73
N LYS A 513 -2.98 2.80 21.94
CA LYS A 513 -4.23 2.44 21.26
C LYS A 513 -4.22 2.96 19.82
N VAL A 514 -4.73 2.17 18.88
CA VAL A 514 -4.89 2.56 17.47
C VAL A 514 -6.28 2.11 16.99
N PRO A 515 -7.03 2.91 16.20
CA PRO A 515 -8.32 2.46 15.66
C PRO A 515 -8.17 1.14 14.93
N ALA A 516 -9.09 0.22 15.18
CA ALA A 516 -9.11 -1.08 14.53
C ALA A 516 -9.70 -0.99 13.12
N ASN A 517 -9.44 -2.03 12.31
CA ASN A 517 -10.08 -2.21 11.00
C ASN A 517 -9.85 -1.05 10.02
N ILE A 518 -8.64 -0.48 10.06
CA ILE A 518 -8.18 0.57 9.15
C ILE A 518 -6.73 0.33 8.72
N ALA A 519 -6.36 0.82 7.54
CA ALA A 519 -4.96 0.96 7.13
C ALA A 519 -4.32 2.17 7.82
N PHE A 520 -3.24 1.95 8.57
CA PHE A 520 -2.46 3.01 9.19
C PHE A 520 -0.95 2.80 9.05
N ALA A 521 -0.22 3.90 9.17
CA ALA A 521 1.23 3.96 9.23
C ALA A 521 1.66 4.86 10.40
N VAL A 522 2.95 4.81 10.75
CA VAL A 522 3.50 5.58 11.88
C VAL A 522 4.67 6.46 11.44
N SER A 523 4.95 7.51 12.21
CA SER A 523 6.10 8.39 12.01
C SER A 523 6.71 8.77 13.35
N VAL A 524 8.01 8.57 13.51
CA VAL A 524 8.76 9.05 14.67
C VAL A 524 9.04 10.54 14.48
N VAL A 525 8.60 11.37 15.42
CA VAL A 525 8.72 12.84 15.33
C VAL A 525 9.45 13.44 16.53
N ASP A 526 10.07 14.59 16.30
CA ASP A 526 10.73 15.38 17.33
C ASP A 526 9.74 16.17 18.21
N ASN A 527 10.27 17.01 19.11
CA ASN A 527 9.46 17.83 20.01
C ASN A 527 8.61 18.88 19.30
N MET A 528 8.84 19.17 18.01
CA MET A 528 8.09 20.12 17.19
C MET A 528 7.13 19.40 16.22
N GLY A 529 7.01 18.07 16.31
CA GLY A 529 6.19 17.30 15.39
C GLY A 529 6.81 17.21 13.99
N ARG A 530 8.13 17.23 13.85
CA ARG A 530 8.78 17.02 12.54
C ARG A 530 9.26 15.57 12.47
N ARG A 531 8.93 14.87 11.38
CA ARG A 531 9.39 13.48 11.17
C ARG A 531 10.90 13.43 11.06
N ILE A 532 11.54 12.63 11.92
CA ILE A 532 13.00 12.48 12.01
C ILE A 532 13.55 11.21 11.34
N THR A 533 12.67 10.28 10.98
CA THR A 533 13.02 9.03 10.28
C THR A 533 12.56 9.05 8.82
N GLY A 534 12.97 8.02 8.07
CA GLY A 534 12.28 7.64 6.84
C GLY A 534 10.77 7.48 7.07
N ARG A 535 9.97 7.66 6.02
CA ARG A 535 8.54 7.43 6.07
C ARG A 535 8.28 5.92 6.13
N HIS A 536 7.42 5.48 7.04
CA HIS A 536 6.90 4.11 7.01
C HIS A 536 5.97 3.97 5.80
N GLN A 537 6.41 3.20 4.79
CA GLN A 537 5.67 2.98 3.54
C GLN A 537 5.07 1.57 3.48
N ASN A 538 4.35 1.20 4.54
CA ASN A 538 3.56 -0.02 4.60
C ASN A 538 2.28 0.22 5.42
N TRP A 539 1.20 -0.45 5.04
CA TRP A 539 -0.09 -0.37 5.74
C TRP A 539 -0.19 -1.45 6.80
N LEU A 540 -0.13 -1.03 8.06
CA LEU A 540 -0.48 -1.86 9.20
C LEU A 540 -1.99 -1.88 9.40
N GLN A 541 -2.48 -2.94 10.02
CA GLN A 541 -3.84 -3.06 10.51
C GLN A 541 -3.85 -3.82 11.84
N VAL A 542 -4.92 -3.63 12.61
CA VAL A 542 -5.24 -4.45 13.78
C VAL A 542 -6.75 -4.68 13.84
N THR A 543 -7.15 -5.81 14.40
CA THR A 543 -8.54 -6.10 14.76
C THR A 543 -8.90 -5.51 16.13
N PRO A 544 -10.19 -5.28 16.45
CA PRO A 544 -10.58 -4.78 17.78
C PRO A 544 -10.07 -5.71 18.89
N GLY A 545 -9.38 -5.16 19.89
CA GLY A 545 -8.80 -5.93 20.99
C GLY A 545 -7.41 -6.54 20.73
N GLU A 546 -6.92 -6.49 19.49
CA GLU A 546 -5.61 -7.06 19.13
C GLU A 546 -4.45 -6.26 19.72
N GLN A 547 -3.38 -6.97 20.10
CA GLN A 547 -2.10 -6.36 20.50
C GLN A 547 -1.02 -6.78 19.50
N LEU A 548 -0.62 -5.83 18.65
CA LEU A 548 0.48 -5.98 17.71
C LEU A 548 1.78 -5.48 18.35
N GLN A 549 2.89 -6.19 18.10
CA GLN A 549 4.20 -5.79 18.59
C GLN A 549 5.24 -5.78 17.47
N CYS A 550 6.02 -4.70 17.42
CA CYS A 550 7.24 -4.58 16.63
C CYS A 550 8.45 -4.56 17.58
N ASN A 551 9.54 -5.22 17.20
CA ASN A 551 10.78 -5.19 17.98
C ASN A 551 11.52 -3.86 17.81
N GLY A 552 11.44 -3.27 16.63
CA GLY A 552 12.09 -2.01 16.30
C GLY A 552 11.56 -1.41 15.01
N CYS A 553 12.27 -0.41 14.52
CA CYS A 553 12.15 0.15 13.18
C CYS A 553 13.10 -0.58 12.21
N HIS A 554 12.96 -0.29 10.92
CA HIS A 554 13.80 -0.81 9.84
C HIS A 554 13.89 0.24 8.73
N THR A 555 14.83 0.05 7.81
CA THR A 555 14.95 0.84 6.58
C THR A 555 14.40 0.06 5.39
N SER A 556 14.03 0.75 4.30
CA SER A 556 13.58 0.10 3.07
C SER A 556 14.58 -0.88 2.47
N ASP A 557 15.87 -0.69 2.75
CA ASP A 557 16.94 -1.51 2.19
C ASP A 557 17.34 -2.66 3.14
N SER A 558 16.59 -2.85 4.22
CA SER A 558 16.88 -3.90 5.21
C SER A 558 16.22 -5.20 4.81
N GLU A 559 17.05 -6.20 4.51
CA GLU A 559 16.60 -7.57 4.26
C GLU A 559 16.36 -8.36 5.56
N LEU A 560 16.62 -7.80 6.74
CA LEU A 560 16.48 -8.54 8.00
C LEU A 560 15.01 -8.90 8.29
N PRO A 561 14.74 -10.09 8.88
CA PRO A 561 13.37 -10.53 9.12
C PRO A 561 12.64 -9.58 10.07
N HIS A 562 11.57 -8.97 9.55
CA HIS A 562 10.69 -8.09 10.31
C HIS A 562 9.22 -8.43 10.00
N GLY A 563 8.30 -7.97 10.85
CA GLY A 563 6.86 -8.19 10.67
C GLY A 563 6.36 -9.61 10.91
N ARG A 564 7.25 -10.62 11.02
CA ARG A 564 6.91 -12.03 11.25
C ARG A 564 7.37 -12.55 12.61
N LYS A 565 6.43 -12.99 13.44
CA LYS A 565 6.66 -13.26 14.88
C LYS A 565 7.68 -14.36 15.16
N ASP A 566 7.75 -15.38 14.29
CA ASP A 566 8.66 -16.53 14.39
C ASP A 566 10.01 -16.30 13.69
N ALA A 567 10.18 -15.19 12.97
CA ALA A 567 11.40 -14.91 12.19
C ALA A 567 12.30 -13.82 12.80
N VAL A 568 11.75 -12.99 13.70
CA VAL A 568 12.36 -11.74 14.16
C VAL A 568 13.65 -11.88 14.96
N ILE A 569 14.50 -10.86 14.82
CA ILE A 569 15.64 -10.59 15.71
C ILE A 569 15.11 -10.05 17.04
N ALA A 570 15.68 -10.52 18.16
CA ALA A 570 15.32 -10.01 19.49
C ALA A 570 15.61 -8.50 19.58
N SER A 571 14.70 -7.75 20.21
CA SER A 571 14.92 -6.31 20.39
C SER A 571 16.16 -6.02 21.23
N ILE A 572 16.86 -4.94 20.91
CA ILE A 572 17.99 -4.45 21.71
C ILE A 572 17.56 -3.88 23.05
N ASN A 573 16.31 -3.42 23.18
CA ASN A 573 15.78 -2.98 24.45
C ASN A 573 15.33 -4.21 25.22
N LEU A 574 16.11 -4.59 26.24
CA LEU A 574 15.84 -5.76 27.08
C LEU A 574 14.78 -5.49 28.16
N GLY A 575 14.42 -4.24 28.39
CA GLY A 575 13.53 -3.85 29.49
C GLY A 575 14.21 -3.92 30.86
N ALA A 576 13.40 -3.91 31.92
CA ALA A 576 13.87 -3.88 33.29
C ALA A 576 14.57 -5.19 33.70
N PRO A 577 15.75 -5.14 34.34
CA PRO A 577 16.49 -6.36 34.68
C PRO A 577 15.91 -7.13 35.87
N VAL A 578 15.06 -6.51 36.69
CA VAL A 578 14.49 -7.09 37.92
C VAL A 578 13.10 -6.54 38.20
N THR A 579 12.26 -7.35 38.83
CA THR A 579 10.91 -6.97 39.30
C THR A 579 10.94 -6.08 40.54
N GLY A 580 10.04 -5.10 40.59
CA GLY A 580 9.67 -4.33 41.77
C GLY A 580 10.54 -3.11 42.06
N LEU A 581 11.44 -2.73 41.14
CA LEU A 581 12.23 -1.51 41.22
C LEU A 581 11.87 -0.58 40.06
N PRO A 582 11.92 0.75 40.24
CA PRO A 582 11.88 1.69 39.13
C PRO A 582 13.15 1.55 38.29
N PHE A 583 13.09 2.04 37.05
CA PHE A 583 14.28 2.24 36.23
C PHE A 583 15.24 3.25 36.90
N PRO A 584 16.52 3.28 36.53
CA PRO A 584 17.49 4.20 37.13
C PRO A 584 17.02 5.66 37.10
N ASN A 585 17.00 6.30 38.27
CA ASN A 585 16.62 7.70 38.47
C ASN A 585 15.19 8.07 38.02
N THR A 586 14.31 7.08 37.81
CA THR A 586 12.91 7.33 37.49
C THR A 586 12.00 7.35 38.73
N SER A 587 10.82 7.93 38.57
CA SER A 587 9.78 8.05 39.60
C SER A 587 9.51 6.71 40.27
N THR A 588 9.46 6.71 41.61
CA THR A 588 9.17 5.50 42.40
C THR A 588 7.76 4.95 42.19
N ASP A 589 6.86 5.75 41.62
CA ASP A 589 5.50 5.31 41.28
C ASP A 589 5.49 4.39 40.04
N LEU A 590 6.54 4.42 39.21
CA LEU A 590 6.69 3.62 37.99
C LEU A 590 7.68 2.45 38.20
N PHE A 591 7.33 1.53 39.11
CA PHE A 591 8.09 0.31 39.34
C PHE A 591 7.85 -0.71 38.21
N ALA A 592 8.91 -1.34 37.69
CA ALA A 592 8.82 -2.28 36.59
C ALA A 592 8.81 -3.75 37.05
N ASP A 593 8.17 -4.63 36.29
CA ASP A 593 8.41 -6.06 36.35
C ASP A 593 9.59 -6.43 35.45
N ALA A 594 10.30 -7.53 35.75
CA ALA A 594 11.42 -7.97 34.90
C ALA A 594 10.97 -8.14 33.44
N ASP A 595 11.85 -7.73 32.51
CA ASP A 595 11.69 -7.71 31.05
C ASP A 595 10.70 -6.65 30.50
N GLU A 596 9.96 -5.94 31.35
CA GLU A 596 9.09 -4.83 30.90
C GLU A 596 9.91 -3.67 30.35
N SER A 597 9.50 -3.14 29.20
CA SER A 597 9.93 -1.83 28.76
C SER A 597 9.33 -0.69 29.60
N MET A 598 9.81 0.53 29.41
CA MET A 598 9.18 1.70 30.03
C MET A 598 7.72 1.87 29.58
N ALA A 599 7.39 1.63 28.31
CA ALA A 599 6.02 1.72 27.81
C ALA A 599 5.10 0.63 28.37
N GLU A 600 5.61 -0.59 28.58
CA GLU A 600 4.88 -1.67 29.24
C GLU A 600 4.64 -1.36 30.72
N THR A 601 5.67 -0.87 31.42
CA THR A 601 5.58 -0.42 32.81
C THR A 601 4.53 0.68 32.96
N TYR A 602 4.56 1.68 32.07
CA TYR A 602 3.55 2.74 32.03
C TYR A 602 2.17 2.16 31.80
N SER A 603 2.01 1.29 30.78
CA SER A 603 0.71 0.73 30.40
C SER A 603 0.09 -0.10 31.52
N ARG A 604 0.89 -0.86 32.27
CA ARG A 604 0.41 -1.65 33.41
C ARG A 604 -0.08 -0.78 34.57
N ILE A 605 0.55 0.37 34.79
CA ILE A 605 0.27 1.23 35.96
C ILE A 605 -0.82 2.27 35.65
N ASN A 606 -0.76 2.88 34.46
CA ASN A 606 -1.58 4.02 34.07
C ASN A 606 -2.56 3.71 32.92
N GLY A 607 -2.51 2.50 32.35
CA GLY A 607 -3.26 2.13 31.16
C GLY A 607 -2.49 2.42 29.87
N ILE A 608 -2.89 1.77 28.78
CA ILE A 608 -2.30 1.96 27.44
C ILE A 608 -2.50 3.42 27.00
N ARG A 609 -1.46 4.04 26.42
CA ARG A 609 -1.53 5.42 25.93
C ARG A 609 -2.66 5.58 24.92
N THR A 610 -3.57 6.51 25.18
CA THR A 610 -4.56 6.98 24.22
C THR A 610 -3.94 8.07 23.34
N PRO A 611 -4.10 8.04 22.01
CA PRO A 611 -3.65 9.14 21.15
C PRO A 611 -4.32 10.47 21.51
N THR A 612 -3.61 11.57 21.24
CA THR A 612 -4.12 12.94 21.34
C THR A 612 -3.99 13.64 20.01
N VAL A 613 -4.88 14.58 19.69
CA VAL A 613 -4.72 15.41 18.47
C VAL A 613 -3.62 16.48 18.65
N ASP A 614 -3.22 16.71 19.89
CA ASP A 614 -2.22 17.68 20.31
C ASP A 614 -0.87 17.03 20.63
N ILE A 615 0.20 17.82 20.61
CA ILE A 615 1.50 17.41 21.14
C ILE A 615 1.59 17.90 22.58
N GLN A 616 1.48 16.97 23.53
CA GLN A 616 1.50 17.25 24.95
C GLN A 616 2.67 16.53 25.63
N PHE A 617 3.62 17.29 26.18
CA PHE A 617 4.72 16.74 26.95
C PHE A 617 4.56 16.99 28.44
N ILE A 618 4.58 15.91 29.21
CA ILE A 618 4.69 15.92 30.67
C ILE A 618 5.82 14.98 31.05
N ASP A 619 6.72 15.42 31.94
CA ASP A 619 7.77 14.56 32.48
C ASP A 619 7.19 13.66 33.59
N GLU A 620 6.74 12.48 33.19
CA GLU A 620 6.21 11.45 34.09
C GLU A 620 7.31 10.58 34.71
N TRP A 621 8.51 10.56 34.10
CA TRP A 621 9.56 9.59 34.43
C TRP A 621 10.57 10.12 35.43
N THR A 622 10.96 11.39 35.42
CA THR A 622 12.03 11.88 36.30
C THR A 622 11.63 11.81 37.78
N ASP A 623 12.50 11.23 38.62
CA ASP A 623 12.39 11.32 40.08
C ASP A 623 12.79 12.73 40.56
N GLU A 624 11.84 13.47 41.13
CA GLU A 624 12.06 14.81 41.69
C GLU A 624 13.06 14.82 42.85
N ALA A 625 13.30 13.68 43.51
CA ALA A 625 14.34 13.54 44.52
C ALA A 625 15.76 13.54 43.94
N VAL A 626 15.92 13.18 42.65
CA VAL A 626 17.22 13.13 41.96
C VAL A 626 17.49 14.45 41.21
N ARG A 627 16.50 14.96 40.46
CA ARG A 627 16.56 16.28 39.82
C ARG A 627 15.14 16.83 39.56
N PRO A 628 14.98 18.14 39.31
CA PRO A 628 13.69 18.68 38.87
C PRO A 628 13.23 18.04 37.56
N LYS A 629 11.91 17.80 37.44
CA LYS A 629 11.26 17.39 36.19
C LYS A 629 11.52 18.39 35.06
N ASP A 630 11.62 17.89 33.84
CA ASP A 630 11.71 18.72 32.64
C ASP A 630 10.44 19.53 32.43
N ALA A 631 10.60 20.71 31.83
CA ALA A 631 9.49 21.61 31.59
C ALA A 631 8.47 20.98 30.63
N SER A 632 7.21 20.93 31.07
CA SER A 632 6.07 20.59 30.22
C SER A 632 5.86 21.63 29.11
N PHE A 633 5.36 21.17 27.98
CA PHE A 633 4.87 22.03 26.90
C PHE A 633 3.67 21.37 26.23
N ASP A 634 2.85 22.19 25.59
CA ASP A 634 1.64 21.79 24.89
C ASP A 634 1.51 22.62 23.61
N TYR A 635 1.21 21.95 22.50
CA TYR A 635 0.85 22.56 21.23
C TYR A 635 -0.58 22.17 20.87
N SER A 636 -1.52 22.81 21.58
CA SER A 636 -2.92 22.51 21.40
C SER A 636 -3.51 23.24 20.22
N TYR A 637 -4.35 22.57 19.44
CA TYR A 637 -5.13 23.24 18.42
C TYR A 637 -6.14 24.25 19.00
N SER A 638 -6.44 24.21 20.31
CA SER A 638 -7.22 25.28 20.94
C SER A 638 -6.50 26.64 20.93
N ASP A 639 -5.18 26.64 20.75
CA ASP A 639 -4.34 27.83 20.73
C ASP A 639 -4.22 28.44 19.32
N LEU A 640 -4.82 27.82 18.30
CA LEU A 640 -4.85 28.37 16.95
C LEU A 640 -5.75 29.61 16.90
N GLU A 641 -5.22 30.71 16.38
CA GLU A 641 -6.01 31.88 15.98
C GLU A 641 -6.60 31.72 14.56
N SER A 642 -6.19 30.67 13.85
CA SER A 642 -6.66 30.26 12.53
C SER A 642 -7.65 29.08 12.61
N ALA A 643 -8.00 28.50 11.46
CA ALA A 643 -8.91 27.36 11.41
C ALA A 643 -8.33 26.10 12.08
N ILE A 644 -9.19 25.37 12.79
CA ILE A 644 -8.83 24.14 13.51
C ILE A 644 -9.02 22.93 12.57
N PRO A 645 -8.02 22.05 12.40
CA PRO A 645 -8.05 20.94 11.44
C PRO A 645 -8.76 19.67 11.96
N VAL A 646 -9.54 19.79 13.04
CA VAL A 646 -10.17 18.66 13.72
C VAL A 646 -11.49 19.06 14.38
N ALA A 647 -12.40 18.11 14.56
CA ALA A 647 -13.62 18.35 15.31
C ALA A 647 -13.31 18.67 16.79
N ILE A 648 -13.92 19.74 17.33
CA ILE A 648 -13.68 20.22 18.71
C ILE A 648 -13.77 19.12 19.78
N PRO A 649 -14.73 18.17 19.77
CA PRO A 649 -14.79 17.11 20.77
C PRO A 649 -13.53 16.23 20.84
N CYS A 650 -12.78 16.11 19.75
CA CYS A 650 -11.54 15.32 19.68
C CYS A 650 -10.35 16.00 20.34
N ILE A 651 -10.40 17.32 20.57
CA ILE A 651 -9.40 18.05 21.34
C ILE A 651 -9.52 17.65 22.81
N ASP A 652 -10.75 17.62 23.33
CA ASP A 652 -11.01 17.32 24.74
C ASP A 652 -11.04 15.80 25.03
N ASN A 653 -11.59 15.00 24.11
CA ASN A 653 -11.82 13.57 24.30
C ASN A 653 -11.59 12.82 22.98
N TRP A 654 -10.37 12.32 22.79
CA TRP A 654 -10.04 11.49 21.65
C TRP A 654 -10.85 10.18 21.66
N ASN A 655 -11.27 9.73 20.47
CA ASN A 655 -11.84 8.41 20.23
C ASN A 655 -11.39 7.88 18.86
N ALA A 656 -11.74 6.62 18.54
CA ALA A 656 -11.32 5.94 17.32
C ALA A 656 -11.69 6.65 16.00
N ASN A 657 -12.67 7.57 16.01
CA ASN A 657 -13.12 8.32 14.83
C ASN A 657 -12.46 9.70 14.70
N CYS A 658 -11.61 10.11 15.64
CA CYS A 658 -10.95 11.39 15.57
C CYS A 658 -9.92 11.45 14.43
N ARG A 659 -10.06 12.43 13.54
CA ARG A 659 -9.18 12.67 12.39
C ARG A 659 -8.77 14.14 12.36
N ILE A 660 -7.47 14.37 12.17
CA ILE A 660 -6.91 15.66 11.78
C ILE A 660 -6.84 15.65 10.26
N THR A 661 -7.61 16.53 9.63
CA THR A 661 -7.72 16.67 8.18
C THR A 661 -7.16 18.03 7.78
N ILE A 662 -6.13 18.02 6.94
CA ILE A 662 -5.36 19.22 6.60
C ILE A 662 -5.49 19.51 5.11
N ASN A 663 -6.45 20.35 4.74
CA ASN A 663 -6.52 20.92 3.40
C ASN A 663 -5.79 22.26 3.40
N TYR A 664 -4.95 22.50 2.40
CA TYR A 664 -4.20 23.74 2.29
C TYR A 664 -5.08 25.00 2.36
N PRO A 665 -6.13 25.16 1.52
CA PRO A 665 -6.94 26.37 1.53
C PRO A 665 -7.73 26.56 2.83
N ASP A 666 -8.07 25.47 3.53
CA ASP A 666 -8.96 25.52 4.69
C ASP A 666 -8.21 25.75 6.01
N VAL A 667 -6.97 25.25 6.15
CA VAL A 667 -6.26 25.31 7.44
C VAL A 667 -4.82 25.82 7.38
N ILE A 668 -4.13 25.73 6.24
CA ILE A 668 -2.76 26.25 6.11
C ILE A 668 -2.77 27.71 5.66
N GLN A 669 -3.52 28.05 4.60
CA GLN A 669 -3.67 29.44 4.16
C GLN A 669 -4.09 30.37 5.32
N PRO A 670 -5.09 30.02 6.15
CA PRO A 670 -5.51 30.89 7.24
C PRO A 670 -4.42 31.21 8.27
N ILE A 671 -3.36 30.40 8.40
CA ILE A 671 -2.20 30.74 9.25
C ILE A 671 -1.53 32.01 8.72
N TRP A 672 -1.35 32.12 7.40
CA TRP A 672 -0.70 33.28 6.78
C TRP A 672 -1.55 34.56 6.91
N ASP A 673 -2.86 34.41 7.08
CA ASP A 673 -3.82 35.51 7.13
C ASP A 673 -4.10 36.05 8.54
N VAL A 674 -3.60 35.39 9.60
CA VAL A 674 -3.78 35.88 10.98
C VAL A 674 -3.15 37.27 11.17
N ASP A 675 -3.94 38.18 11.76
CA ASP A 675 -3.51 39.54 12.14
C ASP A 675 -2.61 39.48 13.38
N ARG A 676 -1.33 39.78 13.20
CA ARG A 676 -0.31 39.71 14.26
C ARG A 676 0.20 41.09 14.66
N ARG A 677 -0.66 42.09 14.59
CA ARG A 677 -0.36 43.44 15.08
C ARG A 677 -0.36 43.47 16.60
N VAL A 678 0.76 43.93 17.16
CA VAL A 678 0.96 44.13 18.60
C VAL A 678 0.69 45.59 18.91
N PHE A 679 -0.32 45.86 19.74
CA PHE A 679 -0.67 47.21 20.18
C PHE A 679 -0.17 47.49 21.61
N ASP A 680 0.04 48.76 21.95
CA ASP A 680 0.31 49.21 23.31
C ASP A 680 -0.92 48.98 24.20
N THR A 681 -0.74 49.17 25.51
CA THR A 681 -1.76 49.09 26.56
C THR A 681 -3.00 49.98 26.33
N ASP A 682 -2.92 50.96 25.42
CA ASP A 682 -4.06 51.78 25.01
C ASP A 682 -4.99 51.09 23.99
N GLY A 683 -4.55 49.98 23.38
CA GLY A 683 -5.29 49.21 22.38
C GLY A 683 -5.34 49.82 20.98
N PHE A 684 -4.60 50.91 20.73
CA PHE A 684 -4.62 51.62 19.43
C PHE A 684 -3.23 51.97 18.89
N THR A 685 -2.22 52.12 19.75
CA THR A 685 -0.86 52.44 19.32
C THR A 685 -0.15 51.18 18.86
N LEU A 686 0.11 51.05 17.55
CA LEU A 686 0.83 49.90 16.99
C LEU A 686 2.29 49.92 17.44
N LEU A 687 2.73 48.84 18.09
CA LEU A 687 4.11 48.63 18.54
C LEU A 687 4.92 47.80 17.53
N ALA A 688 4.30 46.78 16.94
CA ALA A 688 4.90 45.93 15.93
C ALA A 688 3.82 45.30 15.05
N ASP A 689 4.14 44.99 13.79
CA ASP A 689 3.28 44.21 12.90
C ASP A 689 4.06 42.98 12.44
N HIS A 690 3.60 41.81 12.86
CA HIS A 690 4.18 40.52 12.47
C HIS A 690 3.29 39.76 11.47
N SER A 691 2.25 40.41 10.92
CA SER A 691 1.33 39.78 9.98
C SER A 691 2.09 39.41 8.71
N CYS A 692 1.92 38.18 8.19
CA CYS A 692 2.70 37.73 7.04
C CYS A 692 2.48 38.63 5.82
N SER A 693 1.24 39.02 5.56
CA SER A 693 0.84 39.93 4.47
C SER A 693 1.44 41.33 4.58
N SER A 694 1.93 41.74 5.75
CA SER A 694 2.64 43.03 5.91
C SER A 694 3.97 43.05 5.15
N CYS A 695 4.53 41.90 4.77
CA CYS A 695 5.80 41.77 4.05
C CYS A 695 5.72 40.83 2.81
N HIS A 696 4.90 39.78 2.89
CA HIS A 696 4.73 38.73 1.89
C HIS A 696 3.47 38.93 1.04
N SER A 697 3.37 40.10 0.41
CA SER A 697 2.27 40.41 -0.51
C SER A 697 2.75 41.39 -1.60
N PRO A 698 2.11 41.37 -2.78
CA PRO A 698 2.54 42.13 -3.95
C PRO A 698 2.15 43.61 -3.86
N GLN A 699 1.44 44.00 -2.80
CA GLN A 699 0.99 45.36 -2.57
C GLN A 699 1.29 45.79 -1.13
N ASP A 700 1.66 47.05 -0.95
CA ASP A 700 1.77 47.64 0.39
C ASP A 700 0.39 48.08 0.95
N GLU A 701 0.37 48.61 2.17
CA GLU A 701 -0.86 49.05 2.85
C GLU A 701 -1.65 50.14 2.09
N VAL A 702 -1.00 50.87 1.18
CA VAL A 702 -1.64 51.92 0.37
C VAL A 702 -1.98 51.45 -1.06
N GLY A 703 -1.81 50.15 -1.34
CA GLY A 703 -2.15 49.50 -2.61
C GLY A 703 -1.13 49.73 -3.72
N LEU A 704 0.09 50.17 -3.40
CA LEU A 704 1.17 50.31 -4.37
C LEU A 704 1.89 48.98 -4.54
N ALA A 705 2.31 48.68 -5.79
CA ALA A 705 3.07 47.48 -6.09
C ALA A 705 4.36 47.42 -5.28
N ARG A 706 4.62 46.26 -4.68
CA ARG A 706 5.80 45.95 -3.87
C ARG A 706 6.32 44.58 -4.27
N ILE A 707 7.64 44.41 -4.26
CA ILE A 707 8.27 43.09 -4.35
C ILE A 707 8.06 42.38 -3.00
N PRO A 708 7.32 41.25 -2.95
CA PRO A 708 7.17 40.49 -1.72
C PRO A 708 8.53 40.12 -1.12
N ALA A 709 8.66 40.23 0.20
CA ALA A 709 9.91 39.93 0.87
C ALA A 709 10.39 38.51 0.53
N ALA A 710 11.67 38.37 0.18
CA ALA A 710 12.28 37.11 -0.27
C ALA A 710 11.65 36.48 -1.53
N GLN A 711 10.95 37.28 -2.36
CA GLN A 711 10.23 36.79 -3.55
C GLN A 711 9.24 35.68 -3.17
N LEU A 712 8.41 35.96 -2.16
CA LEU A 712 7.43 35.01 -1.63
C LEU A 712 6.11 35.75 -1.38
N ASP A 713 5.11 35.47 -2.20
CA ASP A 713 3.74 35.95 -2.03
C ASP A 713 2.90 34.93 -1.24
N LEU A 714 2.39 35.32 -0.08
CA LEU A 714 1.56 34.47 0.77
C LEU A 714 0.06 34.81 0.69
N SER A 715 -0.34 35.58 -0.33
CA SER A 715 -1.74 35.97 -0.51
C SER A 715 -2.65 34.79 -0.86
N ALA A 716 -3.89 34.85 -0.34
CA ALA A 716 -4.97 33.92 -0.63
C ALA A 716 -5.67 34.18 -1.97
N THR A 717 -4.97 34.76 -2.96
CA THR A 717 -5.55 34.97 -4.30
C THR A 717 -5.47 33.71 -5.14
N THR A 718 -6.35 33.58 -6.14
CA THR A 718 -6.20 32.56 -7.18
C THR A 718 -4.88 32.74 -7.90
N SER A 719 -4.08 31.67 -8.01
CA SER A 719 -2.80 31.72 -8.70
C SER A 719 -2.99 31.90 -10.21
N THR A 720 -2.11 32.70 -10.82
CA THR A 720 -2.04 32.85 -12.27
C THR A 720 -1.41 31.65 -12.97
N ASP A 721 -0.63 30.84 -12.24
CA ASP A 721 -0.01 29.62 -12.78
C ASP A 721 -1.00 28.46 -12.88
N ASN A 722 -1.86 28.33 -11.86
CA ASN A 722 -2.92 27.34 -11.82
C ASN A 722 -4.12 27.90 -11.05
N PRO A 723 -5.26 28.12 -11.71
CA PRO A 723 -6.43 28.72 -11.06
C PRO A 723 -7.11 27.83 -10.01
N ASP A 724 -6.77 26.54 -9.94
CA ASP A 724 -7.27 25.63 -8.90
C ASP A 724 -6.52 25.80 -7.57
N HIS A 725 -5.39 26.52 -7.56
CA HIS A 725 -4.55 26.73 -6.38
C HIS A 725 -4.53 28.19 -5.94
N LEU A 726 -4.34 28.39 -4.63
CA LEU A 726 -3.98 29.70 -4.09
C LEU A 726 -2.53 30.06 -4.45
N THR A 727 -2.25 31.35 -4.66
CA THR A 727 -0.91 31.89 -4.96
C THR A 727 0.11 31.41 -3.94
N SER A 728 -0.19 31.53 -2.65
CA SER A 728 0.68 31.07 -1.56
C SER A 728 1.08 29.58 -1.66
N TYR A 729 0.18 28.69 -2.08
CA TYR A 729 0.49 27.27 -2.26
C TYR A 729 1.56 27.09 -3.33
N ARG A 730 1.38 27.82 -4.44
CA ARG A 730 2.28 27.79 -5.60
C ARG A 730 3.66 28.33 -5.25
N GLU A 731 3.69 29.43 -4.52
CA GLU A 731 4.89 30.14 -4.07
C GLU A 731 5.73 29.33 -3.06
N LEU A 732 5.08 28.68 -2.09
CA LEU A 732 5.76 27.80 -1.13
C LEU A 732 6.23 26.49 -1.77
N LEU A 733 5.35 26.00 -2.65
CA LEU A 733 5.32 24.81 -3.46
C LEU A 733 6.44 24.59 -4.48
N PHE A 734 6.51 25.55 -5.41
CA PHE A 734 7.03 25.40 -6.75
C PHE A 734 8.17 26.37 -7.05
N ASN A 735 8.84 26.13 -8.17
CA ASN A 735 9.81 27.10 -8.67
C ASN A 735 9.05 28.33 -9.15
N ASP A 736 9.61 29.49 -8.89
CA ASP A 736 9.04 30.78 -9.25
C ASP A 736 10.12 31.64 -9.95
N ALA A 737 9.74 32.84 -10.41
CA ALA A 737 10.63 33.84 -11.00
C ALA A 737 10.86 35.01 -10.03
N GLU A 738 12.09 35.47 -9.93
CA GLU A 738 12.40 36.69 -9.19
C GLU A 738 11.62 37.86 -9.81
N GLN A 739 10.92 38.66 -9.01
CA GLN A 739 10.15 39.80 -9.49
C GLN A 739 10.88 41.12 -9.28
N GLU A 740 10.64 42.08 -10.18
CA GLU A 740 11.09 43.46 -10.08
C GLU A 740 9.95 44.46 -10.39
N ILE A 741 10.10 45.71 -9.95
CA ILE A 741 9.14 46.77 -10.24
C ILE A 741 9.57 47.49 -11.52
N ASN A 742 8.76 47.37 -12.57
CA ASN A 742 8.93 48.10 -13.82
C ASN A 742 7.71 49.02 -14.02
N ASN A 743 7.92 50.34 -14.09
CA ASN A 743 6.83 51.31 -14.31
C ASN A 743 5.62 51.10 -13.37
N THR A 744 5.87 50.93 -12.05
CA THR A 744 4.84 50.71 -11.00
C THR A 744 4.03 49.42 -11.09
N ILE A 745 4.39 48.49 -11.98
CA ILE A 745 3.85 47.12 -11.99
C ILE A 745 4.93 46.12 -11.61
N LEU A 746 4.51 45.03 -10.99
CA LEU A 746 5.36 43.89 -10.66
C LEU A 746 5.47 43.00 -11.90
N VAL A 747 6.70 42.67 -12.30
CA VAL A 747 6.98 41.81 -13.47
C VAL A 747 8.12 40.86 -13.14
N ASP A 748 8.16 39.72 -13.81
CA ASP A 748 9.28 38.78 -13.72
C ASP A 748 10.57 39.43 -14.22
N ARG A 749 11.63 39.26 -13.45
CA ARG A 749 12.97 39.71 -13.77
C ARG A 749 13.60 38.77 -14.79
N LEU A 750 13.92 39.35 -15.94
CA LEU A 750 14.55 38.67 -17.05
C LEU A 750 16.05 38.99 -17.11
N ILE A 751 16.89 37.96 -17.32
CA ILE A 751 18.32 38.09 -17.59
C ILE A 751 18.69 37.38 -18.91
N PRO A 752 19.78 37.80 -19.60
CA PRO A 752 20.25 37.08 -20.77
C PRO A 752 20.66 35.65 -20.43
N LEU A 753 20.19 34.68 -21.21
CA LEU A 753 20.67 33.30 -21.18
C LEU A 753 22.14 33.29 -21.60
N LEU A 754 22.99 32.63 -20.81
CA LEU A 754 24.42 32.52 -21.10
C LEU A 754 24.76 31.11 -21.60
N ASP A 755 25.68 31.03 -22.55
CA ASP A 755 26.26 29.77 -23.00
C ASP A 755 27.31 29.24 -22.00
N ASN A 756 27.94 28.10 -22.33
CA ASN A 756 28.98 27.48 -21.49
C ASN A 756 30.24 28.36 -21.30
N ASN A 757 30.42 29.40 -22.11
CA ASN A 757 31.53 30.35 -22.02
C ASN A 757 31.15 31.62 -21.23
N GLY A 758 29.87 31.75 -20.84
CA GLY A 758 29.34 32.94 -20.17
C GLY A 758 28.93 34.06 -21.13
N ASP A 759 28.83 33.77 -22.43
CA ASP A 759 28.42 34.73 -23.45
C ASP A 759 26.89 34.67 -23.65
N PRO A 760 26.20 35.82 -23.88
CA PRO A 760 24.77 35.81 -24.14
C PRO A 760 24.40 34.98 -25.38
N VAL A 761 23.39 34.14 -25.24
CA VAL A 761 22.71 33.46 -26.35
C VAL A 761 21.78 34.49 -27.01
N TYR A 762 21.76 34.52 -28.34
CA TYR A 762 20.95 35.47 -29.12
C TYR A 762 19.87 34.75 -29.92
N GLU A 763 18.74 35.42 -30.15
CA GLU A 763 17.66 34.92 -30.98
C GLU A 763 18.12 34.75 -32.42
N VAL A 764 17.71 33.65 -33.05
CA VAL A 764 18.00 33.32 -34.45
C VAL A 764 16.71 33.04 -35.22
N ASP A 765 16.70 33.31 -36.52
CA ASP A 765 15.61 32.92 -37.42
C ASP A 765 15.68 31.43 -37.81
N ASP A 766 14.73 30.99 -38.63
CA ASP A 766 14.60 29.60 -39.09
C ASP A 766 15.82 29.13 -39.93
N GLU A 767 16.61 30.06 -40.45
CA GLU A 767 17.84 29.82 -41.20
C GLU A 767 19.11 29.90 -40.32
N GLY A 768 18.97 30.24 -39.03
CA GLY A 768 20.06 30.36 -38.06
C GLY A 768 20.81 31.70 -38.08
N GLU A 769 20.26 32.73 -38.74
CA GLU A 769 20.80 34.10 -38.70
C GLU A 769 20.29 34.89 -37.50
N LEU A 770 21.10 35.80 -36.96
CA LEU A 770 20.75 36.58 -35.76
C LEU A 770 19.58 37.54 -36.02
N ILE A 771 18.58 37.51 -35.15
CA ILE A 771 17.53 38.52 -35.12
C ILE A 771 18.08 39.79 -34.48
N LEU A 772 17.93 40.93 -35.16
CA LEU A 772 18.47 42.22 -34.75
C LEU A 772 17.37 43.19 -34.30
N ASP A 773 17.66 44.00 -33.29
CA ASP A 773 16.80 45.09 -32.82
C ASP A 773 16.75 46.26 -33.83
N ALA A 774 15.93 47.28 -33.53
CA ALA A 774 15.78 48.47 -34.39
C ALA A 774 17.07 49.31 -34.56
N LEU A 775 18.13 49.02 -33.79
CA LEU A 775 19.44 49.66 -33.85
C LEU A 775 20.49 48.76 -34.52
N GLY A 776 20.12 47.53 -34.93
CA GLY A 776 20.99 46.56 -35.58
C GLY A 776 21.81 45.70 -34.63
N ASN A 777 21.47 45.63 -33.34
CA ASN A 777 22.15 44.77 -32.38
C ASN A 777 21.43 43.42 -32.25
N PRO A 778 22.14 42.29 -32.08
CA PRO A 778 21.52 41.00 -31.80
C PRO A 778 20.66 41.03 -30.53
N ILE A 779 19.48 40.42 -30.58
CA ILE A 779 18.54 40.36 -29.46
C ILE A 779 18.91 39.15 -28.57
N PRO A 780 19.25 39.34 -27.28
CA PRO A 780 19.57 38.23 -26.40
C PRO A 780 18.31 37.43 -26.06
N VAL A 781 18.45 36.11 -25.99
CA VAL A 781 17.43 35.22 -25.42
C VAL A 781 17.36 35.52 -23.93
N MET A 782 16.17 35.87 -23.45
CA MET A 782 15.94 36.23 -22.05
C MET A 782 15.32 35.05 -21.29
N VAL A 783 15.76 34.83 -20.06
CA VAL A 783 15.24 33.80 -19.16
C VAL A 783 14.92 34.39 -17.79
N ASN A 784 13.95 33.79 -17.09
CA ASN A 784 13.61 34.15 -15.72
C ASN A 784 14.78 33.86 -14.77
N VAL A 785 15.00 34.73 -13.79
CA VAL A 785 15.86 34.41 -12.66
C VAL A 785 15.10 33.48 -11.73
N ALA A 786 15.50 32.21 -11.64
CA ALA A 786 14.77 31.21 -10.87
C ALA A 786 14.84 31.46 -9.36
N VAL A 787 13.68 31.41 -8.71
CA VAL A 787 13.50 31.33 -7.25
C VAL A 787 13.12 29.89 -6.92
N SER A 788 13.90 29.26 -6.04
CA SER A 788 13.58 27.90 -5.58
C SER A 788 12.45 27.92 -4.54
N PRO A 789 11.62 26.88 -4.45
CA PRO A 789 10.53 26.80 -3.48
C PRO A 789 11.02 26.91 -2.04
N ALA A 790 10.18 27.45 -1.17
CA ALA A 790 10.49 27.56 0.26
C ALA A 790 10.32 26.23 1.02
N LEU A 791 9.37 25.39 0.59
CA LEU A 791 8.99 24.15 1.28
C LEU A 791 9.20 22.93 0.39
N ARG A 792 9.15 21.73 1.00
CA ARG A 792 9.31 20.44 0.31
C ARG A 792 8.24 19.46 0.78
N VAL A 793 7.60 18.79 -0.17
CA VAL A 793 6.63 17.69 0.05
C VAL A 793 7.23 16.49 0.80
N THR A 794 8.57 16.40 0.85
CA THR A 794 9.27 15.34 1.60
C THR A 794 9.04 15.47 3.10
N GLY A 795 8.85 16.68 3.64
CA GLY A 795 8.58 16.89 5.06
C GLY A 795 9.17 18.18 5.63
N ALA A 796 8.88 18.41 6.91
CA ALA A 796 9.28 19.61 7.64
C ALA A 796 10.81 19.78 7.76
N LEU A 797 11.53 18.69 8.06
CA LEU A 797 13.00 18.72 8.15
C LEU A 797 13.68 19.02 6.81
N ALA A 798 13.02 18.70 5.69
CA ALA A 798 13.50 19.03 4.35
C ALA A 798 13.20 20.49 3.95
N SER A 799 12.61 21.28 4.85
CA SER A 799 12.17 22.66 4.59
C SER A 799 12.90 23.71 5.48
N PRO A 800 14.25 23.73 5.53
CA PRO A 800 15.01 24.60 6.44
C PRO A 800 14.79 26.10 6.17
N ARG A 801 14.45 26.50 4.92
CA ARG A 801 14.20 27.90 4.56
C ARG A 801 13.08 28.55 5.38
N LEU A 802 12.09 27.78 5.83
CA LEU A 802 11.09 28.25 6.81
C LEU A 802 11.53 27.93 8.24
N PHE A 803 11.81 26.67 8.55
CA PHE A 803 11.98 26.24 9.95
C PHE A 803 13.20 26.84 10.65
N ASP A 804 14.27 27.22 9.92
CA ASP A 804 15.43 27.91 10.51
C ASP A 804 15.10 29.35 10.92
N LEU A 805 14.16 30.00 10.22
CA LEU A 805 13.71 31.37 10.54
C LEU A 805 12.87 31.41 11.81
N LEU A 806 12.25 30.28 12.17
CA LEU A 806 11.39 30.11 13.33
C LEU A 806 12.16 29.68 14.59
N GLN A 807 13.45 29.36 14.48
CA GLN A 807 14.31 29.04 15.62
C GLN A 807 14.67 30.30 16.43
N PRO A 808 15.13 30.19 17.70
CA PRO A 808 15.51 31.34 18.54
C PRO A 808 16.49 32.36 17.93
N ALA A 809 17.33 31.92 16.98
CA ALA A 809 18.27 32.79 16.27
C ALA A 809 17.72 33.33 14.93
N GLY A 810 16.56 32.87 14.50
CA GLY A 810 15.90 33.23 13.25
C GLY A 810 15.16 34.55 13.34
N THR A 811 14.89 35.16 12.18
CA THR A 811 14.26 36.49 12.09
C THR A 811 12.77 36.48 12.41
N HIS A 812 12.12 35.32 12.36
CA HIS A 812 10.68 35.13 12.60
C HIS A 812 10.40 34.41 13.92
N PHE A 813 11.39 34.34 14.82
CA PHE A 813 11.24 33.67 16.11
C PHE A 813 10.08 34.26 16.91
N GLY A 814 9.16 33.38 17.34
CA GLY A 814 7.99 33.75 18.14
C GLY A 814 6.87 34.45 17.38
N TRP A 815 6.92 34.51 16.05
CA TRP A 815 5.84 35.08 15.23
C TRP A 815 4.74 34.07 14.91
N LEU A 816 5.08 32.77 14.96
CA LEU A 816 4.12 31.66 14.91
C LEU A 816 4.09 30.96 16.28
N SER A 817 2.90 30.56 16.70
CA SER A 817 2.68 29.72 17.87
C SER A 817 3.19 28.29 17.64
N GLY A 818 3.39 27.54 18.72
CA GLY A 818 3.77 26.12 18.62
C GLY A 818 2.74 25.28 17.86
N ALA A 819 1.45 25.59 18.01
CA ALA A 819 0.37 24.93 17.30
C ALA A 819 0.40 25.18 15.78
N GLU A 820 0.69 26.42 15.35
CA GLU A 820 0.85 26.74 13.93
C GLU A 820 2.08 26.05 13.32
N ILE A 821 3.21 26.04 14.04
CA ILE A 821 4.44 25.37 13.59
C ILE A 821 4.22 23.86 13.45
N LYS A 822 3.54 23.24 14.43
CA LYS A 822 3.10 21.84 14.39
C LYS A 822 2.23 21.58 13.16
N LEU A 823 1.21 22.41 12.92
CA LEU A 823 0.27 22.24 11.80
C LEU A 823 0.96 22.30 10.43
N ILE A 824 1.90 23.23 10.24
CA ILE A 824 2.71 23.29 9.01
C ILE A 824 3.59 22.05 8.88
N ALA A 825 4.19 21.58 9.99
CA ALA A 825 5.03 20.39 9.98
C ALA A 825 4.24 19.12 9.62
N GLU A 826 3.04 18.97 10.18
CA GLU A 826 2.09 17.88 9.87
C GLU A 826 1.76 17.83 8.38
N TRP A 827 1.32 18.97 7.84
CA TRP A 827 0.96 19.11 6.43
C TRP A 827 2.10 18.67 5.50
N LEU A 828 3.31 19.18 5.73
CA LEU A 828 4.48 18.83 4.93
C LEU A 828 4.84 17.35 5.09
N ASP A 829 4.80 16.83 6.31
CA ASP A 829 5.17 15.46 6.59
C ASP A 829 4.19 14.44 6.01
N ILE A 830 2.93 14.78 5.73
CA ILE A 830 1.99 13.87 5.04
C ILE A 830 1.95 14.05 3.52
N GLY A 831 2.79 14.93 2.95
CA GLY A 831 2.95 15.08 1.50
C GLY A 831 2.58 16.47 0.95
N ALA A 832 2.19 17.41 1.83
CA ALA A 832 1.79 18.77 1.48
C ALA A 832 0.66 18.83 0.43
N GLN A 833 -0.31 17.93 0.57
CA GLN A 833 -1.46 17.87 -0.33
C GLN A 833 -2.28 19.16 -0.28
N TYR A 834 -2.89 19.49 -1.40
CA TYR A 834 -3.80 20.62 -1.50
C TYR A 834 -5.13 20.30 -0.80
N TYR A 835 -5.71 19.12 -1.06
CA TYR A 835 -6.77 18.51 -0.26
C TYR A 835 -6.37 17.12 0.24
N ASN A 836 -6.73 16.80 1.48
CA ASN A 836 -6.58 15.48 2.10
C ASN A 836 -7.93 14.76 2.32
N ASN A 837 -9.03 15.40 1.94
CA ASN A 837 -10.36 14.78 1.92
C ASN A 837 -10.97 14.98 0.53
N PRO A 838 -11.33 13.89 -0.20
CA PRO A 838 -11.81 14.00 -1.56
C PRO A 838 -13.12 14.81 -1.65
N PHE A 839 -13.96 14.77 -0.61
CA PHE A 839 -15.25 15.46 -0.60
C PHE A 839 -15.16 16.97 -0.30
N ASP A 840 -13.98 17.47 0.07
CA ASP A 840 -13.75 18.91 0.22
C ASP A 840 -13.27 19.54 -1.10
N VAL A 841 -12.97 18.73 -2.12
CA VAL A 841 -12.57 19.20 -3.44
C VAL A 841 -13.78 19.83 -4.15
N PRO A 842 -13.70 21.11 -4.58
CA PRO A 842 -14.80 21.75 -5.30
C PRO A 842 -15.16 21.00 -6.60
N GLN A 843 -16.43 20.64 -6.74
CA GLN A 843 -16.97 20.03 -7.95
C GLN A 843 -17.52 21.12 -8.89
N ASN A 844 -17.20 21.04 -10.19
CA ASN A 844 -17.61 22.01 -11.21
C ASN A 844 -18.95 21.68 -11.86
#